data_AF-A0A7J9RP84-F1
#
_entry.id   AF-A0A7J9RP84-F1
#
_cell.length_a   1.000
_cell.length_b   1.000
_cell.length_c   1.000
_cell.angle_alpha   90.00
_cell.angle_beta   90.00
_cell.angle_gamma   90.00
#
_symmetry.space_group_name_H-M   'P 1'
#
loop_
_entity.id
_entity.type
_entity.pdbx_description
1 polymer ?
#
loop_
_entity_poly.entity_id
_entity_poly.type
_entity_poly.pdbx_seq_one_letter_code
_entity_poly.pdbx_strand_id
1 'polypeptide(L)'
;IYHPDAHGFFFCNTADYIAWAINRTNNPFDPTKPTIGILGSRFQIAAGDLALSNALIRQIEASGANVILVYPDNIRPIEPDLPLFYYNDTLLIDAAITLQTHIAGVPYPVRRDQFIEMGVPILGATVTGMTPCEWKNCTRGIPLGQMWRIVPREIKGVFACTVVAGQDEDKFGGRIHVPLPLQIERLVNRTINHANLGRMENSEKNIAIIYYNHPPGRHDIGASGLNVPRSLERLLIALYDAGYNLDRMTETEILAAMQAHGINVGQHAQPILEAMVNNHSEEIVLIPVADYQRWFEEMIPEHRQQEVIDMWGPVPGEVMVVERGGREYFVIPMIRSGNILIMPQPTRGGGSVCETIVFHNLSMPPHHQYIAFYLWLQQQEQGIDAIIHFGTHGTQEWLPGKERGLATDCWPYLMSGEIPIVYPYIIDNVGEATQAKRRGDAVIISHMTPVLVAAGLHGDLRMLHDMIHDYLHFEEGPLRDAQRAKVIEKAINMSFDLDMGHPGFEGITHDTALINQIHQHIHCIEAEIIPLGLHVLGDIPEKELLTETVMKILGLGFVEEIIRVGRITGEHECEIEEEARDRAKELLRLVINQTSSEDAQQEILNNSSVSLTKYLDEGRRHLQNFLDSRELEAILDALSGRFIPPSMGGDPIRSPDSLPTGRNLYSFDPRTVPLRSSWEVGRDTMQAFLADYYERHGVYPDRIASILWVVETMRHRGVAEAQILYALGVEPIWDTRDRVRIDRRVDRGLRLIPDDELGRPRIDVTVIISGLYRDVFSCRIEVIDAAVRLVIEHEEVEGGQINHVRRNYLTLKAELIADGMPEEEADILASARIFGPPPGAIGPNLDDAIKASGTWDDKSSLIDLYLSRMGHIHSRELWGENHRAIFERALSGTDVAMLSRSSNYFGVLNTDGPFEWLGGLSMVIEHLDGTPPELMISDLRNPHKAEIVSLSEFIRRELRARYYNPRWIEGQMEHGYSGAREMAKAITNLWGFQVTTPHLVTDDMWNELFATLIQDKHDLGLDKFFDANNPWAQQSVMARMLETVERGWWDADPATIQELTERYIESVAKYGPCCCAAHCANDRFDQFIAEMVREGKLNLDRGTIIRFNDQRIATLGDRVELISLPPEEPAEPVPQPRPRGGGRGIGIAGLEPAVEPAPAPEPAPEPAVAEDPAAEAAEPVVGEVIEVVTPVTPAWRDIVMDLPVTAILITILLMGLVGIGYMAIVKKRR
;
A
#
# COMPACT_ATOMS: atom_id res chain seq x y z
N ILE A 1 -20.42 -38.38 11.31
CA ILE A 1 -20.95 -37.19 12.00
C ILE A 1 -20.86 -37.41 13.51
N TYR A 2 -20.50 -36.38 14.29
CA TYR A 2 -20.35 -36.41 15.74
C TYR A 2 -21.27 -35.40 16.42
N HIS A 3 -21.77 -35.74 17.61
CA HIS A 3 -22.46 -34.80 18.50
C HIS A 3 -22.29 -35.20 19.98
N PRO A 4 -22.04 -34.27 20.93
CA PRO A 4 -21.89 -34.59 22.35
C PRO A 4 -23.11 -35.30 22.97
N ASP A 5 -24.32 -34.86 22.62
CA ASP A 5 -25.59 -35.49 23.09
C ASP A 5 -25.84 -36.90 22.51
N ALA A 6 -25.05 -37.37 21.54
CA ALA A 6 -25.14 -38.73 21.03
C ALA A 6 -24.38 -39.75 21.91
N HIS A 7 -24.01 -39.38 23.14
CA HIS A 7 -23.42 -40.27 24.16
C HIS A 7 -22.22 -41.13 23.69
N GLY A 8 -21.40 -40.59 22.78
CA GLY A 8 -20.21 -41.26 22.24
C GLY A 8 -20.43 -42.08 20.96
N PHE A 9 -21.65 -42.11 20.42
CA PHE A 9 -21.90 -42.67 19.09
C PHE A 9 -21.52 -41.69 17.97
N PHE A 10 -20.93 -42.22 16.90
CA PHE A 10 -20.72 -41.52 15.64
C PHE A 10 -21.71 -42.06 14.60
N PHE A 11 -22.36 -41.17 13.86
CA PHE A 11 -23.24 -41.56 12.76
C PHE A 11 -22.42 -41.73 11.47
N CYS A 12 -22.58 -42.85 10.78
CA CYS A 12 -21.84 -43.16 9.55
C CYS A 12 -22.46 -42.55 8.28
N ASN A 13 -23.67 -41.99 8.37
CA ASN A 13 -24.36 -41.33 7.26
C ASN A 13 -25.25 -40.19 7.79
N THR A 14 -25.68 -39.31 6.89
CA THR A 14 -26.50 -38.12 7.19
C THR A 14 -27.93 -38.48 7.62
N ALA A 15 -28.51 -39.55 7.06
CA ALA A 15 -29.90 -39.94 7.33
C ALA A 15 -30.11 -40.34 8.79
N ASP A 16 -29.23 -41.17 9.35
CA ASP A 16 -29.28 -41.58 10.76
C ASP A 16 -29.05 -40.38 11.70
N TYR A 17 -28.14 -39.46 11.31
CA TYR A 17 -27.90 -38.24 12.07
C TYR A 17 -29.14 -37.35 12.13
N ILE A 18 -29.77 -37.05 10.99
CA ILE A 18 -30.95 -36.19 10.92
C ILE A 18 -32.15 -36.84 11.62
N ALA A 19 -32.35 -38.16 11.47
CA ALA A 19 -33.40 -38.90 12.16
C ALA A 19 -33.23 -38.84 13.69
N TRP A 20 -32.00 -38.86 14.21
CA TRP A 20 -31.71 -38.61 15.61
C TRP A 20 -31.89 -37.13 15.99
N ALA A 21 -31.35 -36.21 15.18
CA ALA A 21 -31.25 -34.78 15.50
C ALA A 21 -32.60 -34.07 15.57
N ILE A 22 -33.57 -34.47 14.74
CA ILE A 22 -34.96 -33.95 14.79
C ILE A 22 -35.66 -34.38 16.09
N ASN A 23 -35.33 -35.55 16.64
CA ASN A 23 -35.98 -36.12 17.83
C ASN A 23 -35.29 -35.76 19.16
N ARG A 24 -34.38 -34.78 19.17
CA ARG A 24 -33.67 -34.34 20.38
C ARG A 24 -34.58 -33.51 21.28
N THR A 25 -34.48 -33.70 22.59
CA THR A 25 -35.20 -32.91 23.59
C THR A 25 -34.73 -31.44 23.64
N ASN A 26 -33.43 -31.22 23.46
CA ASN A 26 -32.80 -29.91 23.46
C ASN A 26 -32.25 -29.62 22.06
N ASN A 27 -32.52 -28.43 21.53
CA ASN A 27 -32.08 -27.98 20.20
C ASN A 27 -32.32 -29.04 19.10
N PRO A 28 -33.60 -29.45 18.88
CA PRO A 28 -33.95 -30.32 17.76
C PRO A 28 -33.59 -29.63 16.44
N PHE A 29 -33.15 -30.43 15.46
CA PHE A 29 -32.85 -29.95 14.12
C PHE A 29 -34.11 -29.37 13.46
N ASP A 30 -34.04 -28.13 13.00
CA ASP A 30 -35.15 -27.37 12.43
C ASP A 30 -34.73 -26.80 11.06
N PRO A 31 -35.28 -27.31 9.94
CA PRO A 31 -34.85 -26.92 8.59
C PRO A 31 -35.14 -25.44 8.24
N THR A 32 -35.92 -24.72 9.05
CA THR A 32 -36.15 -23.28 8.85
C THR A 32 -34.95 -22.43 9.28
N LYS A 33 -34.05 -22.98 10.11
CA LYS A 33 -32.88 -22.31 10.67
C LYS A 33 -31.62 -22.52 9.81
N PRO A 34 -30.64 -21.58 9.85
CA PRO A 34 -29.34 -21.80 9.23
C PRO A 34 -28.64 -23.02 9.85
N THR A 35 -27.88 -23.74 9.04
CA THR A 35 -27.19 -24.98 9.41
C THR A 35 -25.69 -24.84 9.16
N ILE A 36 -24.91 -24.92 10.23
CA ILE A 36 -23.46 -24.71 10.17
C ILE A 36 -22.72 -26.04 10.13
N GLY A 37 -21.95 -26.26 9.08
CA GLY A 37 -21.03 -27.40 8.98
C GLY A 37 -19.78 -27.18 9.82
N ILE A 38 -19.28 -28.20 10.52
CA ILE A 38 -17.94 -28.19 11.11
C ILE A 38 -17.09 -29.29 10.46
N LEU A 39 -16.03 -28.87 9.78
CA LEU A 39 -14.98 -29.72 9.25
C LEU A 39 -13.93 -30.00 10.33
N GLY A 40 -14.13 -31.09 11.08
CA GLY A 40 -13.27 -31.52 12.17
C GLY A 40 -11.94 -32.15 11.73
N SER A 41 -10.97 -32.19 12.65
CA SER A 41 -9.66 -32.80 12.42
C SER A 41 -9.57 -34.21 13.03
N ARG A 42 -9.13 -35.21 12.27
CA ARG A 42 -8.94 -36.60 12.78
C ARG A 42 -8.03 -36.67 14.01
N PHE A 43 -7.06 -35.75 14.13
CA PHE A 43 -6.16 -35.68 15.29
C PHE A 43 -6.91 -35.46 16.61
N GLN A 44 -8.06 -34.78 16.59
CA GLN A 44 -8.90 -34.54 17.77
C GLN A 44 -9.54 -35.84 18.27
N ILE A 45 -10.22 -36.61 17.39
CA ILE A 45 -10.76 -37.94 17.75
C ILE A 45 -9.63 -38.86 18.21
N ALA A 46 -8.51 -38.90 17.47
CA ALA A 46 -7.41 -39.83 17.75
C ALA A 46 -6.74 -39.58 19.12
N ALA A 47 -6.79 -38.33 19.61
CA ALA A 47 -6.33 -37.96 20.94
C ALA A 47 -7.41 -38.06 22.03
N GLY A 48 -8.68 -38.30 21.67
CA GLY A 48 -9.83 -38.19 22.58
C GLY A 48 -10.19 -36.75 22.95
N ASP A 49 -9.58 -35.76 22.31
CA ASP A 49 -9.72 -34.34 22.62
C ASP A 49 -10.86 -33.70 21.84
N LEU A 50 -12.05 -33.75 22.45
CA LEU A 50 -13.29 -33.25 21.89
C LEU A 50 -13.74 -31.92 22.50
N ALA A 51 -12.93 -31.31 23.39
CA ALA A 51 -13.32 -30.11 24.14
C ALA A 51 -13.68 -28.92 23.21
N LEU A 52 -12.83 -28.65 22.22
CA LEU A 52 -13.06 -27.62 21.21
C LEU A 52 -14.26 -27.93 20.29
N SER A 53 -14.43 -29.20 19.90
CA SER A 53 -15.56 -29.62 19.07
C SER A 53 -16.90 -29.48 19.81
N ASN A 54 -16.92 -29.77 21.11
CA ASN A 54 -18.07 -29.54 21.97
C ASN A 54 -18.37 -28.06 22.14
N ALA A 55 -17.35 -27.22 22.37
CA ALA A 55 -17.52 -25.78 22.52
C ALA A 55 -18.12 -25.13 21.26
N LEU A 56 -17.61 -25.48 20.06
CA LEU A 56 -18.16 -25.01 18.78
C LEU A 56 -19.62 -25.45 18.59
N ILE A 57 -19.93 -26.73 18.81
CA ILE A 57 -21.30 -27.25 18.71
C ILE A 57 -22.24 -26.48 19.65
N ARG A 58 -21.86 -26.32 20.93
CA ARG A 58 -22.71 -25.64 21.91
C ARG A 58 -22.92 -24.16 21.61
N GLN A 59 -21.91 -23.48 21.08
CA GLN A 59 -22.08 -22.09 20.67
C GLN A 59 -23.05 -21.96 19.48
N ILE A 60 -22.92 -22.80 18.45
CA ILE A 60 -23.84 -22.77 17.29
C ILE A 60 -25.28 -23.01 17.73
N GLU A 61 -25.48 -23.97 18.64
CA GLU A 61 -26.80 -24.24 19.23
C GLU A 61 -27.33 -23.08 20.08
N ALA A 62 -26.46 -22.41 20.85
CA ALA A 62 -26.83 -21.26 21.69
C ALA A 62 -27.18 -20.02 20.84
N SER A 63 -26.44 -19.79 19.76
CA SER A 63 -26.75 -18.80 18.72
C SER A 63 -27.94 -19.21 17.82
N GLY A 64 -28.63 -20.31 18.16
CA GLY A 64 -29.91 -20.68 17.56
C GLY A 64 -29.84 -21.32 16.17
N ALA A 65 -28.68 -21.83 15.75
CA ALA A 65 -28.49 -22.50 14.46
C ALA A 65 -28.41 -24.04 14.59
N ASN A 66 -28.67 -24.77 13.50
CA ASN A 66 -28.38 -26.20 13.42
C ASN A 66 -26.88 -26.42 13.23
N VAL A 67 -26.39 -27.62 13.55
CA VAL A 67 -24.98 -27.99 13.39
C VAL A 67 -24.82 -29.40 12.82
N ILE A 68 -23.81 -29.59 11.96
CA ILE A 68 -23.37 -30.91 11.48
C ILE A 68 -21.84 -30.97 11.61
N LEU A 69 -21.29 -31.76 12.54
CA LEU A 69 -19.84 -31.94 12.66
C LEU A 69 -19.38 -33.23 11.98
N VAL A 70 -18.54 -33.11 10.96
CA VAL A 70 -17.94 -34.23 10.23
C VAL A 70 -16.46 -34.39 10.58
N TYR A 71 -15.95 -35.61 10.51
CA TYR A 71 -14.54 -35.92 10.63
C TYR A 71 -14.14 -36.90 9.51
N PRO A 72 -12.94 -36.79 8.91
CA PRO A 72 -12.54 -37.63 7.78
C PRO A 72 -12.07 -39.03 8.23
N ASP A 73 -12.51 -40.07 7.52
CA ASP A 73 -12.05 -41.45 7.74
C ASP A 73 -10.84 -41.84 6.87
N ASN A 74 -9.66 -41.42 7.33
CA ASN A 74 -8.38 -41.71 6.68
C ASN A 74 -7.96 -43.21 6.67
N ILE A 75 -8.83 -44.18 6.96
CA ILE A 75 -8.54 -45.61 6.71
C ILE A 75 -8.60 -45.91 5.19
N ARG A 76 -9.39 -45.14 4.43
CA ARG A 76 -9.49 -45.21 2.97
C ARG A 76 -8.98 -43.88 2.38
N PRO A 77 -8.07 -43.86 1.39
CA PRO A 77 -7.45 -42.60 0.94
C PRO A 77 -8.37 -41.60 0.22
N ILE A 78 -9.64 -41.95 -0.04
CA ILE A 78 -10.51 -41.27 -1.02
C ILE A 78 -11.98 -41.16 -0.55
N GLU A 79 -12.35 -41.59 0.67
CA GLU A 79 -13.74 -41.38 1.14
C GLU A 79 -13.90 -39.95 1.68
N PRO A 80 -14.77 -39.11 1.09
CA PRO A 80 -14.82 -37.71 1.46
C PRO A 80 -15.72 -37.50 2.69
N ASP A 81 -15.34 -36.53 3.51
CA ASP A 81 -16.14 -36.03 4.62
C ASP A 81 -17.31 -35.15 4.17
N LEU A 82 -17.23 -34.57 2.96
CA LEU A 82 -18.23 -33.63 2.42
C LEU A 82 -19.59 -34.25 2.08
N PRO A 83 -19.71 -35.46 1.49
CA PRO A 83 -20.99 -36.16 1.33
C PRO A 83 -21.82 -36.31 2.61
N LEU A 84 -21.21 -36.25 3.80
CA LEU A 84 -21.93 -36.28 5.08
C LEU A 84 -22.65 -34.95 5.41
N PHE A 85 -22.49 -33.92 4.59
CA PHE A 85 -23.33 -32.72 4.59
C PHE A 85 -24.52 -32.82 3.63
N TYR A 86 -24.61 -33.87 2.81
CA TYR A 86 -25.70 -34.05 1.84
C TYR A 86 -26.74 -35.04 2.37
N TYR A 87 -28.00 -34.80 2.04
CA TYR A 87 -29.12 -35.71 2.27
C TYR A 87 -30.04 -35.71 1.06
N ASN A 88 -30.17 -36.88 0.40
CA ASN A 88 -30.87 -37.03 -0.88
C ASN A 88 -30.39 -36.01 -1.94
N ASP A 89 -29.07 -35.95 -2.14
CA ASP A 89 -28.36 -35.05 -3.06
C ASP A 89 -28.50 -33.53 -2.78
N THR A 90 -29.24 -33.14 -1.75
CA THR A 90 -29.34 -31.75 -1.26
C THR A 90 -28.27 -31.47 -0.21
N LEU A 91 -27.48 -30.40 -0.40
CA LEU A 91 -26.56 -29.89 0.62
C LEU A 91 -27.37 -29.31 1.80
N LEU A 92 -27.07 -29.74 3.03
CA LEU A 92 -27.79 -29.32 4.23
C LEU A 92 -27.20 -28.11 4.95
N ILE A 93 -25.98 -27.70 4.63
CA ILE A 93 -25.28 -26.60 5.31
C ILE A 93 -25.35 -25.30 4.50
N ASP A 94 -25.51 -24.17 5.19
CA ASP A 94 -25.52 -22.83 4.60
C ASP A 94 -24.13 -22.16 4.67
N ALA A 95 -23.30 -22.55 5.65
CA ALA A 95 -21.90 -22.13 5.81
C ALA A 95 -21.10 -23.15 6.63
N ALA A 96 -19.77 -23.04 6.66
CA ALA A 96 -18.91 -23.99 7.36
C ALA A 96 -17.77 -23.34 8.18
N ILE A 97 -17.44 -23.96 9.31
CA ILE A 97 -16.21 -23.70 10.09
C ILE A 97 -15.23 -24.85 9.86
N THR A 98 -13.97 -24.54 9.56
CA THR A 98 -12.93 -25.57 9.34
C THR A 98 -11.79 -25.54 10.36
N LEU A 99 -11.63 -26.67 11.04
CA LEU A 99 -10.45 -27.00 11.84
C LEU A 99 -9.36 -27.64 10.99
N GLN A 100 -9.66 -28.01 9.73
CA GLN A 100 -8.75 -28.74 8.85
C GLN A 100 -7.72 -27.82 8.17
N THR A 101 -6.45 -28.01 8.52
CA THR A 101 -5.34 -27.43 7.77
C THR A 101 -5.00 -28.29 6.55
N HIS A 102 -4.73 -29.57 6.75
CA HIS A 102 -4.32 -30.54 5.72
C HIS A 102 -4.97 -31.91 5.99
N ILE A 103 -5.37 -32.63 4.93
CA ILE A 103 -5.85 -34.01 4.98
C ILE A 103 -4.81 -34.89 4.28
N ALA A 104 -4.37 -35.96 4.94
CA ALA A 104 -3.37 -36.87 4.37
C ALA A 104 -3.91 -37.55 3.11
N GLY A 105 -3.18 -37.42 1.99
CA GLY A 105 -3.57 -37.98 0.69
C GLY A 105 -4.38 -37.05 -0.21
N VAL A 106 -4.82 -35.87 0.27
CA VAL A 106 -5.62 -34.92 -0.52
C VAL A 106 -4.78 -33.68 -0.87
N PRO A 107 -4.40 -33.47 -2.14
CA PRO A 107 -3.72 -32.25 -2.59
C PRO A 107 -4.58 -31.00 -2.38
N TYR A 108 -3.94 -29.85 -2.16
CA TYR A 108 -4.68 -28.58 -1.97
C TYR A 108 -5.59 -28.20 -3.16
N PRO A 109 -5.19 -28.38 -4.44
CA PRO A 109 -6.10 -28.14 -5.57
C PRO A 109 -7.37 -29.01 -5.51
N VAL A 110 -7.23 -30.32 -5.24
CA VAL A 110 -8.38 -31.23 -5.11
C VAL A 110 -9.33 -30.78 -4.00
N ARG A 111 -8.82 -30.33 -2.85
CA ARG A 111 -9.68 -29.83 -1.76
C ARG A 111 -10.27 -28.45 -2.05
N ARG A 112 -9.58 -27.60 -2.79
CA ARG A 112 -10.11 -26.33 -3.31
C ARG A 112 -11.30 -26.61 -4.23
N ASP A 113 -11.13 -27.51 -5.20
CA ASP A 113 -12.14 -27.81 -6.21
C ASP A 113 -13.40 -28.42 -5.56
N GLN A 114 -13.22 -29.28 -4.55
CA GLN A 114 -14.31 -29.76 -3.67
C GLN A 114 -15.05 -28.65 -2.91
N PHE A 115 -14.35 -27.59 -2.48
CA PHE A 115 -14.99 -26.45 -1.81
C PHE A 115 -15.71 -25.52 -2.79
N ILE A 116 -15.20 -25.39 -4.02
CA ILE A 116 -15.90 -24.72 -5.12
C ILE A 116 -17.21 -25.46 -5.45
N GLU A 117 -17.19 -26.78 -5.54
CA GLU A 117 -18.38 -27.63 -5.76
C GLU A 117 -19.39 -27.54 -4.61
N MET A 118 -18.92 -27.44 -3.36
CA MET A 118 -19.78 -27.28 -2.19
C MET A 118 -20.43 -25.90 -2.10
N GLY A 119 -19.84 -24.86 -2.70
CA GLY A 119 -20.50 -23.57 -2.97
C GLY A 119 -20.79 -22.64 -1.78
N VAL A 120 -20.55 -23.05 -0.54
CA VAL A 120 -20.86 -22.26 0.69
C VAL A 120 -19.61 -21.66 1.37
N PRO A 121 -19.73 -20.59 2.19
CA PRO A 121 -18.60 -19.90 2.78
C PRO A 121 -17.92 -20.76 3.84
N ILE A 122 -16.57 -20.72 3.89
CA ILE A 122 -15.79 -21.55 4.82
C ILE A 122 -14.83 -20.68 5.62
N LEU A 123 -15.04 -20.61 6.93
CA LEU A 123 -14.25 -19.80 7.86
C LEU A 123 -13.23 -20.65 8.64
N GLY A 124 -12.03 -20.10 8.84
CA GLY A 124 -10.88 -20.80 9.43
C GLY A 124 -10.81 -20.72 10.96
N ALA A 125 -11.18 -21.82 11.64
CA ALA A 125 -10.96 -21.98 13.08
C ALA A 125 -9.50 -22.38 13.36
N THR A 126 -8.69 -21.47 13.91
CA THR A 126 -7.27 -21.72 14.19
C THR A 126 -7.04 -22.17 15.64
N VAL A 127 -6.20 -23.19 15.81
CA VAL A 127 -5.63 -23.57 17.10
C VAL A 127 -4.18 -23.08 17.13
N THR A 128 -3.81 -22.32 18.16
CA THR A 128 -2.41 -21.95 18.39
C THR A 128 -1.69 -23.01 19.22
N GLY A 129 -0.41 -23.25 18.94
CA GLY A 129 0.47 -24.11 19.75
C GLY A 129 1.01 -23.47 21.04
N MET A 130 0.39 -22.38 21.49
CA MET A 130 0.66 -21.70 22.77
C MET A 130 -0.51 -21.93 23.72
N THR A 131 -0.28 -21.81 25.03
CA THR A 131 -1.36 -21.80 26.02
C THR A 131 -2.30 -20.58 25.79
N PRO A 132 -3.56 -20.63 26.29
CA PRO A 132 -4.46 -19.48 26.25
C PRO A 132 -3.86 -18.19 26.81
N CYS A 133 -3.12 -18.29 27.92
CA CYS A 133 -2.48 -17.15 28.59
C CYS A 133 -1.33 -16.56 27.77
N GLU A 134 -0.44 -17.41 27.24
CA GLU A 134 0.64 -16.98 26.34
C GLU A 134 0.09 -16.29 25.08
N TRP A 135 -0.94 -16.88 24.45
CA TRP A 135 -1.56 -16.28 23.27
C TRP A 135 -2.25 -14.94 23.59
N LYS A 136 -2.95 -14.84 24.73
CA LYS A 136 -3.58 -13.58 25.15
C LYS A 136 -2.54 -12.47 25.32
N ASN A 137 -1.40 -12.77 25.94
CA ASN A 137 -0.33 -11.79 26.19
C ASN A 137 0.61 -11.57 24.99
N CYS A 138 0.55 -12.41 23.95
CA CYS A 138 1.41 -12.30 22.76
C CYS A 138 0.92 -11.20 21.79
N THR A 139 1.80 -10.28 21.40
CA THR A 139 1.55 -9.26 20.36
C THR A 139 1.45 -9.84 18.95
N ARG A 140 2.15 -10.95 18.66
CA ARG A 140 2.14 -11.57 17.31
C ARG A 140 0.87 -12.39 17.01
N GLY A 141 0.16 -12.84 18.04
CA GLY A 141 -0.97 -13.77 17.92
C GLY A 141 -0.53 -15.17 17.43
N ILE A 142 -0.53 -15.44 16.12
CA ILE A 142 -0.04 -16.72 15.57
C ILE A 142 1.47 -16.61 15.20
N PRO A 143 2.37 -17.45 15.75
CA PRO A 143 3.80 -17.40 15.42
C PRO A 143 4.09 -17.80 13.97
N LEU A 144 5.10 -17.21 13.30
CA LEU A 144 5.39 -17.57 11.89
C LEU A 144 5.79 -19.03 11.65
N GLY A 145 6.42 -19.69 12.64
CA GLY A 145 6.63 -21.13 12.63
C GLY A 145 5.33 -21.96 12.45
N GLN A 146 4.17 -21.33 12.68
CA GLN A 146 2.83 -21.89 12.53
C GLN A 146 2.04 -21.35 11.31
N MET A 147 2.65 -20.60 10.37
CA MET A 147 1.96 -20.15 9.13
C MET A 147 1.40 -21.29 8.28
N TRP A 148 1.95 -22.49 8.43
CA TRP A 148 1.40 -23.71 7.83
C TRP A 148 -0.05 -23.99 8.26
N ARG A 149 -0.56 -23.35 9.34
CA ARG A 149 -1.97 -23.40 9.75
C ARG A 149 -2.88 -22.46 8.95
N ILE A 150 -2.34 -21.35 8.43
CA ILE A 150 -3.08 -20.29 7.73
C ILE A 150 -2.98 -20.46 6.21
N VAL A 151 -1.78 -20.40 5.64
CA VAL A 151 -1.56 -20.33 4.18
C VAL A 151 -2.23 -21.48 3.40
N PRO A 152 -2.13 -22.76 3.82
CA PRO A 152 -2.83 -23.84 3.13
C PRO A 152 -4.35 -23.72 3.13
N ARG A 153 -4.94 -22.96 4.06
CA ARG A 153 -6.38 -22.67 4.10
C ARG A 153 -6.74 -21.58 3.10
N GLU A 154 -5.94 -20.51 3.01
CA GLU A 154 -6.10 -19.43 2.03
C GLU A 154 -6.05 -19.97 0.59
N ILE A 155 -5.10 -20.87 0.27
CA ILE A 155 -4.98 -21.57 -1.03
C ILE A 155 -6.26 -22.36 -1.39
N LYS A 156 -7.02 -22.80 -0.38
CA LYS A 156 -8.31 -23.50 -0.53
C LYS A 156 -9.51 -22.55 -0.45
N GLY A 157 -9.32 -21.23 -0.50
CA GLY A 157 -10.40 -20.22 -0.45
C GLY A 157 -11.05 -20.03 0.92
N VAL A 158 -10.53 -20.69 1.96
CA VAL A 158 -10.95 -20.44 3.35
C VAL A 158 -10.41 -19.07 3.78
N PHE A 159 -11.26 -18.27 4.42
CA PHE A 159 -10.94 -16.95 4.96
C PHE A 159 -11.16 -16.93 6.48
N ALA A 160 -10.84 -15.79 7.12
CA ALA A 160 -10.66 -15.66 8.57
C ALA A 160 -9.56 -16.59 9.16
N CYS A 161 -8.95 -16.17 10.26
CA CYS A 161 -7.92 -16.95 10.95
C CYS A 161 -8.08 -17.01 12.48
N THR A 162 -9.29 -16.70 12.98
CA THR A 162 -9.67 -16.57 14.39
C THR A 162 -9.11 -17.71 15.26
N VAL A 163 -8.44 -17.35 16.35
CA VAL A 163 -7.83 -18.34 17.27
C VAL A 163 -8.89 -18.77 18.28
N VAL A 164 -9.42 -19.98 18.10
CA VAL A 164 -10.52 -20.56 18.89
C VAL A 164 -10.06 -21.43 20.06
N ALA A 165 -8.79 -21.82 20.10
CA ALA A 165 -8.20 -22.56 21.21
C ALA A 165 -6.68 -22.35 21.31
N GLY A 166 -6.20 -22.36 22.56
CA GLY A 166 -4.80 -22.62 22.88
C GLY A 166 -4.53 -24.13 23.02
N GLN A 167 -3.27 -24.47 23.26
CA GLN A 167 -2.81 -25.82 23.55
C GLN A 167 -2.15 -25.85 24.93
N ASP A 168 -2.52 -26.83 25.75
CA ASP A 168 -2.04 -27.02 27.12
C ASP A 168 -1.72 -28.52 27.37
N GLU A 169 -1.15 -28.86 28.52
CA GLU A 169 -0.88 -30.25 28.92
C GLU A 169 -1.91 -30.75 29.96
N ASP A 170 -2.40 -31.97 29.75
CA ASP A 170 -3.23 -32.67 30.73
C ASP A 170 -2.40 -33.20 31.91
N LYS A 171 -3.08 -33.79 32.90
CA LYS A 171 -2.45 -34.33 34.12
C LYS A 171 -1.50 -35.52 33.88
N PHE A 172 -1.37 -35.98 32.65
CA PHE A 172 -0.52 -37.09 32.20
C PHE A 172 0.53 -36.64 31.15
N GLY A 173 0.62 -35.34 30.84
CA GLY A 173 1.51 -34.79 29.81
C GLY A 173 0.99 -34.96 28.37
N GLY A 174 -0.27 -35.32 28.20
CA GLY A 174 -0.95 -35.33 26.91
C GLY A 174 -1.36 -33.92 26.50
N ARG A 175 -1.11 -33.52 25.24
CA ARG A 175 -1.49 -32.19 24.78
C ARG A 175 -2.97 -32.10 24.44
N ILE A 176 -3.67 -31.15 25.03
CA ILE A 176 -5.11 -30.89 24.87
C ILE A 176 -5.37 -29.48 24.33
N HIS A 177 -6.50 -29.29 23.65
CA HIS A 177 -6.96 -27.97 23.23
C HIS A 177 -7.84 -27.33 24.31
N VAL A 178 -7.50 -26.10 24.69
CA VAL A 178 -8.29 -25.30 25.65
C VAL A 178 -9.09 -24.25 24.87
N PRO A 179 -10.43 -24.37 24.78
CA PRO A 179 -11.28 -23.45 24.01
C PRO A 179 -11.22 -22.00 24.53
N LEU A 180 -11.41 -21.04 23.62
CA LEU A 180 -11.47 -19.60 23.90
C LEU A 180 -12.92 -19.11 23.64
N PRO A 181 -13.80 -18.98 24.65
CA PRO A 181 -15.23 -18.79 24.44
C PRO A 181 -15.61 -17.59 23.57
N LEU A 182 -15.12 -16.38 23.88
CA LEU A 182 -15.44 -15.15 23.12
C LEU A 182 -14.99 -15.23 21.65
N GLN A 183 -13.89 -15.94 21.37
CA GLN A 183 -13.38 -16.15 20.02
C GLN A 183 -14.22 -17.16 19.24
N ILE A 184 -14.77 -18.16 19.94
CA ILE A 184 -15.70 -19.15 19.38
C ILE A 184 -17.05 -18.48 19.08
N GLU A 185 -17.56 -17.66 20.00
CA GLU A 185 -18.76 -16.84 19.84
C GLU A 185 -18.68 -15.95 18.61
N ARG A 186 -17.66 -15.07 18.53
CA ARG A 186 -17.42 -14.22 17.35
C ARG A 186 -17.39 -15.03 16.05
N LEU A 187 -16.62 -16.12 16.00
CA LEU A 187 -16.47 -16.93 14.78
C LEU A 187 -17.80 -17.58 14.38
N VAL A 188 -18.56 -18.09 15.36
CA VAL A 188 -19.85 -18.74 15.12
C VAL A 188 -20.88 -17.74 14.63
N ASN A 189 -21.04 -16.60 15.31
CA ASN A 189 -22.00 -15.57 14.93
C ASN A 189 -21.68 -14.99 13.55
N ARG A 190 -20.40 -14.70 13.25
CA ARG A 190 -19.97 -14.28 11.89
C ARG A 190 -20.25 -15.36 10.84
N THR A 191 -20.08 -16.64 11.16
CA THR A 191 -20.44 -17.75 10.25
C THR A 191 -21.96 -17.83 10.03
N ILE A 192 -22.76 -17.58 11.06
CA ILE A 192 -24.22 -17.53 10.97
C ILE A 192 -24.67 -16.32 10.13
N ASN A 193 -24.02 -15.16 10.25
CA ASN A 193 -24.33 -13.99 9.41
C ASN A 193 -24.01 -14.27 7.92
N HIS A 194 -22.89 -14.95 7.61
CA HIS A 194 -22.62 -15.44 6.25
C HIS A 194 -23.66 -16.45 5.74
N ALA A 195 -24.20 -17.32 6.60
CA ALA A 195 -25.30 -18.22 6.25
C ALA A 195 -26.61 -17.44 6.00
N ASN A 196 -26.91 -16.44 6.82
CA ASN A 196 -28.12 -15.62 6.67
C ASN A 196 -28.12 -14.82 5.36
N LEU A 197 -26.97 -14.29 4.92
CA LEU A 197 -26.83 -13.65 3.60
C LEU A 197 -27.26 -14.55 2.42
N GLY A 198 -27.06 -15.87 2.52
CA GLY A 198 -27.51 -16.83 1.51
C GLY A 198 -28.99 -17.22 1.62
N ARG A 199 -29.65 -16.88 2.73
CA ARG A 199 -31.06 -17.21 3.01
C ARG A 199 -32.02 -16.02 2.87
N MET A 200 -31.51 -14.79 2.99
CA MET A 200 -32.28 -13.55 2.83
C MET A 200 -32.57 -13.24 1.37
N GLU A 201 -33.77 -12.74 1.09
CA GLU A 201 -34.11 -12.17 -0.22
C GLU A 201 -33.31 -10.88 -0.45
N ASN A 202 -32.83 -10.67 -1.69
CA ASN A 202 -31.96 -9.52 -1.99
C ASN A 202 -32.63 -8.16 -1.71
N SER A 203 -33.95 -8.07 -1.84
CA SER A 203 -34.73 -6.87 -1.54
C SER A 203 -34.77 -6.49 -0.06
N GLU A 204 -34.41 -7.42 0.84
CA GLU A 204 -34.42 -7.21 2.30
C GLU A 204 -33.04 -6.84 2.85
N LYS A 205 -31.97 -7.04 2.07
CA LYS A 205 -30.59 -6.86 2.52
C LYS A 205 -30.21 -5.38 2.65
N ASN A 206 -29.61 -5.02 3.78
CA ASN A 206 -29.05 -3.70 4.08
C ASN A 206 -27.52 -3.74 3.94
N ILE A 207 -26.97 -2.94 3.02
CA ILE A 207 -25.56 -3.00 2.64
C ILE A 207 -24.89 -1.64 2.86
N ALA A 208 -23.77 -1.63 3.59
CA ALA A 208 -22.92 -0.45 3.71
C ALA A 208 -21.72 -0.54 2.75
N ILE A 209 -21.61 0.39 1.80
CA ILE A 209 -20.49 0.52 0.87
C ILE A 209 -19.58 1.64 1.37
N ILE A 210 -18.36 1.27 1.78
CA ILE A 210 -17.38 2.17 2.40
C ILE A 210 -16.27 2.48 1.39
N TYR A 211 -16.15 3.75 0.98
CA TYR A 211 -15.08 4.25 0.09
C TYR A 211 -14.10 5.16 0.84
N TYR A 212 -13.04 5.63 0.17
CA TYR A 212 -11.95 6.38 0.82
C TYR A 212 -11.84 7.81 0.31
N ASN A 213 -11.53 8.70 1.25
CA ASN A 213 -11.32 10.13 1.05
C ASN A 213 -10.23 10.58 2.03
N HIS A 214 -8.98 10.29 1.67
CA HIS A 214 -7.79 10.38 2.53
C HIS A 214 -6.58 10.86 1.69
N PRO A 215 -6.19 12.14 1.78
CA PRO A 215 -6.62 13.16 2.74
C PRO A 215 -8.09 13.62 2.55
N PRO A 216 -8.72 14.20 3.59
CA PRO A 216 -10.06 14.75 3.50
C PRO A 216 -10.19 15.91 2.48
N GLY A 217 -11.37 16.07 1.89
CA GLY A 217 -11.68 17.16 0.95
C GLY A 217 -12.16 16.69 -0.43
N ARG A 218 -12.56 17.63 -1.30
CA ARG A 218 -13.23 17.31 -2.59
C ARG A 218 -12.33 16.76 -3.69
N HIS A 219 -11.01 16.92 -3.57
CA HIS A 219 -10.05 16.63 -4.64
C HIS A 219 -9.65 15.14 -4.71
N ASP A 220 -9.69 14.43 -3.59
CA ASP A 220 -9.14 13.07 -3.44
C ASP A 220 -10.18 12.05 -2.93
N ILE A 221 -11.05 11.57 -3.82
CA ILE A 221 -11.87 10.37 -3.60
C ILE A 221 -11.40 9.29 -4.56
N GLY A 222 -10.95 8.15 -4.06
CA GLY A 222 -10.45 7.10 -4.95
C GLY A 222 -9.86 5.88 -4.28
N ALA A 223 -9.31 5.01 -5.13
CA ALA A 223 -8.67 3.77 -4.75
C ALA A 223 -7.57 3.41 -5.77
N SER A 224 -6.61 2.54 -5.40
CA SER A 224 -5.51 2.20 -6.33
C SER A 224 -6.03 1.53 -7.60
N GLY A 225 -5.84 2.20 -8.73
CA GLY A 225 -6.10 1.68 -10.07
C GLY A 225 -7.58 1.57 -10.43
N LEU A 226 -8.49 2.19 -9.68
CA LEU A 226 -9.94 2.07 -9.88
C LEU A 226 -10.62 3.45 -10.03
N ASN A 227 -11.42 3.65 -11.09
CA ASN A 227 -12.37 4.77 -11.15
C ASN A 227 -13.52 4.44 -10.20
N VAL A 228 -13.51 5.05 -9.00
CA VAL A 228 -14.48 4.76 -7.93
C VAL A 228 -15.91 5.17 -8.32
N PRO A 229 -16.20 6.41 -8.77
CA PRO A 229 -17.57 6.81 -9.15
C PRO A 229 -18.21 5.91 -10.22
N ARG A 230 -17.50 5.60 -11.31
CA ARG A 230 -18.01 4.72 -12.39
C ARG A 230 -18.14 3.27 -11.94
N SER A 231 -17.21 2.78 -11.12
CA SER A 231 -17.30 1.43 -10.54
C SER A 231 -18.45 1.28 -9.54
N LEU A 232 -18.82 2.36 -8.82
CA LEU A 232 -20.00 2.37 -7.98
C LEU A 232 -21.29 2.37 -8.81
N GLU A 233 -21.37 3.15 -9.89
CA GLU A 233 -22.49 3.07 -10.84
C GLU A 233 -22.68 1.63 -11.36
N ARG A 234 -21.59 0.98 -11.81
CA ARG A 234 -21.60 -0.44 -12.23
C ARG A 234 -22.12 -1.37 -11.14
N LEU A 235 -21.63 -1.21 -9.90
CA LEU A 235 -22.06 -2.03 -8.77
C LEU A 235 -23.54 -1.81 -8.41
N LEU A 236 -24.02 -0.56 -8.39
CA LEU A 236 -25.42 -0.24 -8.09
C LEU A 236 -26.36 -0.78 -9.17
N ILE A 237 -25.97 -0.72 -10.44
CA ILE A 237 -26.72 -1.37 -11.54
C ILE A 237 -26.79 -2.88 -11.33
N ALA A 238 -25.65 -3.53 -11.03
CA ALA A 238 -25.59 -4.97 -10.80
C ALA A 238 -26.42 -5.41 -9.58
N LEU A 239 -26.42 -4.63 -8.49
CA LEU A 239 -27.26 -4.86 -7.31
C LEU A 239 -28.75 -4.67 -7.65
N TYR A 240 -29.12 -3.62 -8.40
CA TYR A 240 -30.51 -3.39 -8.80
C TYR A 240 -31.03 -4.54 -9.66
N ASP A 241 -30.27 -4.95 -10.67
CA ASP A 241 -30.65 -6.02 -11.59
C ASP A 241 -30.67 -7.40 -10.89
N ALA A 242 -29.93 -7.55 -9.78
CA ALA A 242 -30.02 -8.69 -8.86
C ALA A 242 -31.18 -8.60 -7.84
N GLY A 243 -31.99 -7.54 -7.87
CA GLY A 243 -33.20 -7.39 -7.06
C GLY A 243 -33.01 -6.75 -5.67
N TYR A 244 -31.89 -6.06 -5.42
CA TYR A 244 -31.71 -5.28 -4.19
C TYR A 244 -32.59 -4.02 -4.19
N ASN A 245 -33.09 -3.62 -3.02
CA ASN A 245 -33.93 -2.43 -2.89
C ASN A 245 -33.07 -1.15 -2.90
N LEU A 246 -32.90 -0.53 -4.07
CA LEU A 246 -32.09 0.68 -4.24
C LEU A 246 -32.57 1.55 -5.41
N ASP A 247 -32.24 2.84 -5.35
CA ASP A 247 -32.45 3.82 -6.41
C ASP A 247 -31.22 3.87 -7.32
N ARG A 248 -31.42 3.71 -8.64
CA ARG A 248 -30.29 3.79 -9.60
C ARG A 248 -29.74 5.22 -9.61
N MET A 249 -28.42 5.34 -9.48
CA MET A 249 -27.68 6.61 -9.59
C MET A 249 -26.63 6.49 -10.69
N THR A 250 -26.42 7.56 -11.44
CA THR A 250 -25.38 7.67 -12.47
C THR A 250 -24.02 8.07 -11.88
N GLU A 251 -22.92 7.87 -12.63
CA GLU A 251 -21.56 8.32 -12.25
C GLU A 251 -21.57 9.80 -11.79
N THR A 252 -22.29 10.67 -12.52
CA THR A 252 -22.40 12.10 -12.24
C THR A 252 -23.20 12.39 -10.96
N GLU A 253 -24.30 11.68 -10.71
CA GLU A 253 -25.11 11.87 -9.49
C GLU A 253 -24.36 11.37 -8.25
N ILE A 254 -23.65 10.24 -8.35
CA ILE A 254 -22.80 9.70 -7.27
C ILE A 254 -21.70 10.71 -6.94
N LEU A 255 -20.98 11.21 -7.94
CA LEU A 255 -19.90 12.18 -7.74
C LEU A 255 -20.39 13.51 -7.17
N ALA A 256 -21.55 14.01 -7.63
CA ALA A 256 -22.14 15.24 -7.11
C ALA A 256 -22.55 15.10 -5.63
N ALA A 257 -23.18 13.98 -5.25
CA ALA A 257 -23.52 13.69 -3.86
C ALA A 257 -22.27 13.55 -2.98
N MET A 258 -21.25 12.84 -3.46
CA MET A 258 -19.93 12.75 -2.82
C MET A 258 -19.33 14.13 -2.53
N GLN A 259 -19.21 14.99 -3.54
CA GLN A 259 -18.58 16.32 -3.38
C GLN A 259 -19.42 17.31 -2.55
N ALA A 260 -20.74 17.11 -2.48
CA ALA A 260 -21.67 17.95 -1.71
C ALA A 260 -21.71 17.59 -0.22
N HIS A 261 -21.86 16.30 0.11
CA HIS A 261 -22.10 15.82 1.48
C HIS A 261 -21.49 14.44 1.80
N GLY A 262 -20.76 13.82 0.87
CA GLY A 262 -20.07 12.54 1.03
C GLY A 262 -18.55 12.69 1.11
N ILE A 263 -18.06 13.64 1.91
CA ILE A 263 -16.62 13.81 2.18
C ILE A 263 -16.35 13.88 3.68
N ASN A 264 -15.15 13.49 4.07
CA ASN A 264 -14.58 13.89 5.35
C ASN A 264 -14.18 15.36 5.26
N VAL A 265 -14.44 16.13 6.32
CA VAL A 265 -14.04 17.54 6.41
C VAL A 265 -12.93 17.66 7.45
N GLY A 266 -11.81 18.28 7.06
CA GLY A 266 -10.73 18.57 7.99
C GLY A 266 -11.17 19.59 9.05
N GLN A 267 -10.68 19.44 10.27
CA GLN A 267 -11.04 20.30 11.42
C GLN A 267 -10.78 21.80 11.19
N HIS A 268 -9.85 22.15 10.30
CA HIS A 268 -9.61 23.55 9.89
C HIS A 268 -10.77 24.19 9.12
N ALA A 269 -11.68 23.40 8.55
CA ALA A 269 -12.78 23.82 7.68
C ALA A 269 -14.16 23.64 8.35
N GLN A 270 -14.28 23.96 9.64
CA GLN A 270 -15.55 23.90 10.38
C GLN A 270 -16.73 24.60 9.68
N PRO A 271 -16.57 25.77 8.99
CA PRO A 271 -17.65 26.37 8.21
C PRO A 271 -18.19 25.47 7.08
N ILE A 272 -17.33 24.64 6.45
CA ILE A 272 -17.77 23.64 5.46
C ILE A 272 -18.60 22.55 6.15
N LEU A 273 -18.15 22.05 7.31
CA LEU A 273 -18.87 21.02 8.07
C LEU A 273 -20.27 21.51 8.49
N GLU A 274 -20.36 22.73 9.00
CA GLU A 274 -21.63 23.36 9.37
C GLU A 274 -22.54 23.60 8.15
N ALA A 275 -21.99 24.10 7.04
CA ALA A 275 -22.76 24.29 5.80
C ALA A 275 -23.29 22.95 5.25
N MET A 276 -22.45 21.91 5.27
CA MET A 276 -22.82 20.55 4.86
C MET A 276 -23.98 20.02 5.69
N VAL A 277 -23.90 20.11 7.03
CA VAL A 277 -24.95 19.69 7.96
C VAL A 277 -26.22 20.55 7.86
N ASN A 278 -26.10 21.85 7.56
CA ASN A 278 -27.23 22.74 7.41
C ASN A 278 -27.99 22.53 6.08
N ASN A 279 -27.28 22.19 5.00
CA ASN A 279 -27.86 22.03 3.67
C ASN A 279 -28.38 20.60 3.40
N HIS A 280 -27.76 19.57 4.01
CA HIS A 280 -28.01 18.15 3.72
C HIS A 280 -28.41 17.34 4.98
N SER A 281 -29.13 17.94 5.92
CA SER A 281 -29.46 17.31 7.21
C SER A 281 -30.34 16.04 7.14
N GLU A 282 -30.96 15.75 5.98
CA GLU A 282 -31.73 14.52 5.76
C GLU A 282 -30.90 13.40 5.09
N GLU A 283 -29.74 13.75 4.52
CA GLU A 283 -28.83 12.83 3.81
C GLU A 283 -27.65 12.39 4.71
N ILE A 284 -27.31 13.20 5.73
CA ILE A 284 -26.21 12.97 6.67
C ILE A 284 -26.70 12.34 7.98
N VAL A 285 -25.90 11.46 8.56
CA VAL A 285 -26.17 10.90 9.89
C VAL A 285 -25.58 11.80 10.98
N LEU A 286 -26.42 12.21 11.92
CA LEU A 286 -26.02 12.91 13.16
C LEU A 286 -26.17 11.97 14.35
N ILE A 287 -25.06 11.40 14.85
CA ILE A 287 -25.08 10.53 16.03
C ILE A 287 -25.04 11.42 17.28
N PRO A 288 -26.04 11.39 18.18
CA PRO A 288 -25.98 12.12 19.44
C PRO A 288 -24.80 11.61 20.27
N VAL A 289 -23.98 12.52 20.79
CA VAL A 289 -22.78 12.15 21.57
C VAL A 289 -23.12 11.25 22.77
N ALA A 290 -24.29 11.45 23.38
CA ALA A 290 -24.79 10.61 24.47
C ALA A 290 -25.09 9.14 24.07
N ASP A 291 -25.55 8.89 22.84
CA ASP A 291 -25.79 7.52 22.36
C ASP A 291 -24.46 6.82 22.06
N TYR A 292 -23.50 7.54 21.45
CA TYR A 292 -22.13 7.06 21.28
C TYR A 292 -21.46 6.75 22.62
N GLN A 293 -21.58 7.65 23.61
CA GLN A 293 -20.96 7.46 24.92
C GLN A 293 -21.43 6.15 25.58
N ARG A 294 -22.73 5.85 25.55
CA ARG A 294 -23.26 4.56 26.02
C ARG A 294 -22.62 3.39 25.28
N TRP A 295 -22.57 3.41 23.95
CA TRP A 295 -21.96 2.31 23.19
C TRP A 295 -20.45 2.16 23.46
N PHE A 296 -19.74 3.27 23.64
CA PHE A 296 -18.32 3.29 24.00
C PHE A 296 -18.09 2.68 25.38
N GLU A 297 -18.91 3.04 26.37
CA GLU A 297 -18.85 2.49 27.74
C GLU A 297 -19.25 1.00 27.80
N GLU A 298 -20.25 0.57 27.02
CA GLU A 298 -20.80 -0.80 27.04
C GLU A 298 -20.07 -1.81 26.13
N MET A 299 -19.59 -1.40 24.95
CA MET A 299 -19.06 -2.31 23.92
C MET A 299 -17.54 -2.31 23.80
N ILE A 300 -16.86 -1.23 24.20
CA ILE A 300 -15.39 -1.13 24.12
C ILE A 300 -14.79 -1.48 25.49
N PRO A 301 -13.79 -2.39 25.58
CA PRO A 301 -13.16 -2.71 26.86
C PRO A 301 -12.51 -1.48 27.53
N GLU A 302 -12.59 -1.37 28.85
CA GLU A 302 -12.07 -0.22 29.64
C GLU A 302 -10.64 0.20 29.25
N HIS A 303 -9.70 -0.74 29.08
CA HIS A 303 -8.33 -0.41 28.64
C HIS A 303 -8.26 0.21 27.24
N ARG A 304 -9.17 -0.17 26.33
CA ARG A 304 -9.32 0.43 24.99
C ARG A 304 -10.02 1.78 25.06
N GLN A 305 -10.95 1.98 25.99
CA GLN A 305 -11.52 3.30 26.24
C GLN A 305 -10.42 4.28 26.70
N GLN A 306 -9.56 3.85 27.63
CA GLN A 306 -8.46 4.67 28.14
C GLN A 306 -7.42 4.99 27.04
N GLU A 307 -7.04 4.01 26.19
CA GLU A 307 -6.18 4.26 25.02
C GLU A 307 -6.69 5.42 24.16
N VAL A 308 -8.00 5.49 23.91
CA VAL A 308 -8.62 6.56 23.12
C VAL A 308 -8.61 7.87 23.88
N ILE A 309 -8.99 7.86 25.17
CA ILE A 309 -9.08 9.07 26.00
C ILE A 309 -7.71 9.73 26.20
N ASP A 310 -6.66 8.93 26.39
CA ASP A 310 -5.28 9.41 26.56
C ASP A 310 -4.74 10.11 25.30
N MET A 311 -5.22 9.72 24.11
CA MET A 311 -4.73 10.24 22.83
C MET A 311 -5.63 11.32 22.22
N TRP A 312 -6.95 11.19 22.33
CA TRP A 312 -7.95 12.00 21.63
C TRP A 312 -8.79 12.88 22.57
N GLY A 313 -8.49 12.86 23.87
CA GLY A 313 -9.26 13.54 24.90
C GLY A 313 -10.53 12.79 25.29
N PRO A 314 -11.33 13.33 26.23
CA PRO A 314 -12.62 12.76 26.56
C PRO A 314 -13.61 12.89 25.41
N VAL A 315 -14.64 12.03 25.41
CA VAL A 315 -15.80 12.11 24.52
C VAL A 315 -16.40 13.53 24.58
N PRO A 316 -16.67 14.21 23.43
CA PRO A 316 -16.60 13.69 22.06
C PRO A 316 -15.25 13.86 21.32
N GLY A 317 -14.29 14.59 21.87
CA GLY A 317 -13.15 15.11 21.10
C GLY A 317 -13.60 16.13 20.04
N GLU A 318 -12.73 16.43 19.06
CA GLU A 318 -12.91 17.56 18.13
C GLU A 318 -13.21 17.14 16.68
N VAL A 319 -13.12 15.84 16.35
CA VAL A 319 -13.20 15.37 14.96
C VAL A 319 -14.64 15.24 14.47
N MET A 320 -15.01 16.02 13.45
CA MET A 320 -16.32 15.96 12.80
C MET A 320 -17.49 16.13 13.80
N VAL A 321 -17.35 17.07 14.75
CA VAL A 321 -18.36 17.39 15.78
C VAL A 321 -19.08 18.70 15.44
N VAL A 322 -20.39 18.74 15.66
CA VAL A 322 -21.21 19.97 15.56
C VAL A 322 -22.17 20.09 16.73
N GLU A 323 -22.44 21.32 17.18
CA GLU A 323 -23.49 21.61 18.15
C GLU A 323 -24.79 22.03 17.44
N ARG A 324 -25.92 21.41 17.78
CA ARG A 324 -27.26 21.84 17.32
C ARG A 324 -28.26 21.82 18.48
N GLY A 325 -28.78 23.00 18.82
CA GLY A 325 -29.83 23.15 19.84
C GLY A 325 -29.38 22.82 21.27
N GLY A 326 -28.12 23.12 21.64
CA GLY A 326 -27.58 22.80 22.96
C GLY A 326 -27.20 21.34 23.15
N ARG A 327 -26.88 20.63 22.06
CA ARG A 327 -26.46 19.22 22.03
C ARG A 327 -25.41 19.01 20.97
N GLU A 328 -24.43 18.16 21.27
CA GLU A 328 -23.35 17.78 20.36
C GLU A 328 -23.69 16.51 19.59
N TYR A 329 -23.23 16.45 18.34
CA TYR A 329 -23.42 15.33 17.42
C TYR A 329 -22.13 15.04 16.67
N PHE A 330 -21.82 13.75 16.48
CA PHE A 330 -20.87 13.33 15.46
C PHE A 330 -21.54 13.38 14.09
N VAL A 331 -20.86 14.01 13.14
CA VAL A 331 -21.24 14.05 11.73
C VAL A 331 -20.66 12.83 11.02
N ILE A 332 -21.55 11.99 10.50
CA ILE A 332 -21.21 10.85 9.67
C ILE A 332 -21.77 11.08 8.25
N PRO A 333 -20.92 11.42 7.27
CA PRO A 333 -21.31 11.59 5.88
C PRO A 333 -21.91 10.30 5.30
N MET A 334 -22.92 10.43 4.46
CA MET A 334 -23.66 9.31 3.87
C MET A 334 -24.36 9.76 2.59
N ILE A 335 -24.46 8.86 1.62
CA ILE A 335 -25.35 8.94 0.46
C ILE A 335 -26.26 7.72 0.55
N ARG A 336 -27.58 7.90 0.49
CA ARG A 336 -28.56 6.83 0.65
C ARG A 336 -29.23 6.48 -0.69
N SER A 337 -29.30 5.19 -0.99
CA SER A 337 -30.04 4.64 -2.13
C SER A 337 -30.81 3.41 -1.66
N GLY A 338 -32.10 3.56 -1.34
CA GLY A 338 -32.90 2.54 -0.67
C GLY A 338 -32.24 1.96 0.59
N ASN A 339 -31.94 0.65 0.55
CA ASN A 339 -31.26 -0.13 1.60
C ASN A 339 -29.72 -0.07 1.50
N ILE A 340 -29.17 0.65 0.52
CA ILE A 340 -27.73 0.80 0.31
C ILE A 340 -27.26 2.13 0.90
N LEU A 341 -26.24 2.07 1.75
CA LEU A 341 -25.59 3.24 2.35
C LEU A 341 -24.20 3.38 1.73
N ILE A 342 -23.90 4.49 1.08
CA ILE A 342 -22.61 4.74 0.44
C ILE A 342 -21.92 5.84 1.27
N MET A 343 -20.81 5.51 1.94
CA MET A 343 -20.24 6.33 3.01
C MET A 343 -18.71 6.42 2.88
N PRO A 344 -18.09 7.60 3.04
CA PRO A 344 -16.64 7.67 3.16
C PRO A 344 -16.25 7.05 4.51
N GLN A 345 -15.17 6.27 4.53
CA GLN A 345 -14.57 5.86 5.79
C GLN A 345 -14.10 7.12 6.53
N PRO A 346 -14.36 7.26 7.84
CA PRO A 346 -13.70 8.25 8.67
C PRO A 346 -12.19 8.29 8.45
N THR A 347 -11.62 9.49 8.39
CA THR A 347 -10.17 9.66 8.38
C THR A 347 -9.55 8.94 9.56
N ARG A 348 -8.35 8.38 9.39
CA ARG A 348 -7.71 7.64 10.49
C ARG A 348 -7.33 8.58 11.65
N GLY A 349 -7.09 9.87 11.35
CA GLY A 349 -6.76 10.94 12.28
C GLY A 349 -7.59 12.21 12.01
N GLY A 350 -7.56 13.14 12.96
CA GLY A 350 -8.58 14.19 13.09
C GLY A 350 -8.63 15.31 12.05
N GLY A 351 -7.77 15.32 11.03
CA GLY A 351 -7.76 16.36 9.96
C GLY A 351 -7.34 17.77 10.41
N SER A 352 -6.63 17.89 11.53
CA SER A 352 -5.94 19.13 12.00
C SER A 352 -4.75 18.85 12.91
N VAL A 353 -4.76 17.70 13.60
CA VAL A 353 -3.53 17.16 14.21
C VAL A 353 -2.51 17.02 13.09
N CYS A 354 -1.27 17.44 13.37
CA CYS A 354 -0.15 17.28 12.45
C CYS A 354 -0.18 15.86 11.85
N GLU A 355 -0.34 15.80 10.52
CA GLU A 355 -0.82 14.60 9.81
C GLU A 355 0.24 13.45 9.83
N THR A 356 1.46 13.80 10.26
CA THR A 356 2.73 13.07 10.41
C THR A 356 2.76 11.62 10.96
N ILE A 357 1.66 11.04 11.47
CA ILE A 357 1.73 9.77 12.25
C ILE A 357 0.66 8.74 11.86
N VAL A 358 -0.29 9.04 10.99
CA VAL A 358 -1.65 8.54 11.19
C VAL A 358 -1.98 7.17 10.58
N PHE A 359 -1.86 6.96 9.26
CA PHE A 359 -2.48 5.81 8.58
C PHE A 359 -1.81 4.45 8.81
N HIS A 360 -0.49 4.45 9.08
CA HIS A 360 0.34 3.23 9.18
C HIS A 360 0.90 2.96 10.58
N ASN A 361 0.32 3.60 11.60
CA ASN A 361 0.67 3.38 13.00
C ASN A 361 -0.36 2.49 13.73
N LEU A 362 -0.10 1.18 13.83
CA LEU A 362 -0.93 0.29 14.67
C LEU A 362 -0.63 0.42 16.19
N SER A 363 0.00 1.50 16.66
CA SER A 363 -0.11 1.93 18.07
C SER A 363 -1.17 3.01 18.29
N MET A 364 -1.63 3.68 17.23
CA MET A 364 -2.57 4.80 17.32
C MET A 364 -4.02 4.27 17.38
N PRO A 365 -4.74 4.35 18.52
CA PRO A 365 -6.16 3.98 18.61
C PRO A 365 -7.05 4.89 17.74
N PRO A 366 -8.24 4.42 17.31
CA PRO A 366 -9.19 5.24 16.58
C PRO A 366 -9.75 6.39 17.45
N HIS A 367 -9.91 7.58 16.86
CA HIS A 367 -10.61 8.69 17.52
C HIS A 367 -12.13 8.42 17.61
N HIS A 368 -12.82 9.20 18.44
CA HIS A 368 -14.23 8.96 18.77
C HIS A 368 -15.16 8.85 17.56
N GLN A 369 -15.10 9.76 16.58
CA GLN A 369 -15.96 9.69 15.38
C GLN A 369 -15.71 8.44 14.51
N TYR A 370 -14.48 7.92 14.44
CA TYR A 370 -14.17 6.65 13.78
C TYR A 370 -14.84 5.47 14.49
N ILE A 371 -14.80 5.46 15.83
CA ILE A 371 -15.48 4.45 16.65
C ILE A 371 -17.01 4.59 16.50
N ALA A 372 -17.52 5.82 16.55
CA ALA A 372 -18.95 6.12 16.43
C ALA A 372 -19.52 5.62 15.10
N PHE A 373 -18.81 5.80 13.99
CA PHE A 373 -19.17 5.25 12.68
C PHE A 373 -19.37 3.73 12.71
N TYR A 374 -18.38 2.98 13.20
CA TYR A 374 -18.43 1.52 13.21
C TYR A 374 -19.42 0.95 14.24
N LEU A 375 -19.53 1.56 15.42
CA LEU A 375 -20.55 1.16 16.39
C LEU A 375 -21.96 1.51 15.88
N TRP A 376 -22.15 2.64 15.19
CA TRP A 376 -23.43 2.99 14.56
C TRP A 376 -23.84 1.97 13.50
N LEU A 377 -22.92 1.50 12.66
CA LEU A 377 -23.20 0.40 11.71
C LEU A 377 -23.64 -0.89 12.42
N GLN A 378 -23.00 -1.24 13.54
CA GLN A 378 -23.36 -2.40 14.37
C GLN A 378 -24.67 -2.23 15.15
N GLN A 379 -25.10 -1.00 15.40
CA GLN A 379 -26.28 -0.64 16.21
C GLN A 379 -27.47 -0.12 15.37
N GLN A 380 -27.45 -0.30 14.04
CA GLN A 380 -28.58 0.08 13.19
C GLN A 380 -29.85 -0.70 13.55
N GLU A 381 -30.96 0.01 13.75
CA GLU A 381 -32.26 -0.60 14.05
C GLU A 381 -32.76 -1.56 12.95
N GLN A 382 -32.39 -1.29 11.70
CA GLN A 382 -32.69 -2.14 10.54
C GLN A 382 -31.65 -3.25 10.31
N GLY A 383 -30.52 -3.22 11.04
CA GLY A 383 -29.35 -4.07 10.79
C GLY A 383 -28.54 -3.66 9.56
N ILE A 384 -27.26 -4.05 9.54
CA ILE A 384 -26.39 -4.03 8.36
C ILE A 384 -25.92 -5.47 8.12
N ASP A 385 -26.32 -6.07 7.00
CA ASP A 385 -26.10 -7.49 6.72
C ASP A 385 -24.71 -7.76 6.13
N ALA A 386 -24.15 -6.79 5.41
CA ALA A 386 -22.78 -6.82 4.92
C ALA A 386 -22.18 -5.42 4.74
N ILE A 387 -20.86 -5.36 4.85
CA ILE A 387 -20.03 -4.22 4.47
C ILE A 387 -19.28 -4.56 3.18
N ILE A 388 -19.29 -3.63 2.22
CA ILE A 388 -18.38 -3.63 1.06
C ILE A 388 -17.32 -2.55 1.32
N HIS A 389 -16.08 -2.96 1.59
CA HIS A 389 -14.94 -2.03 1.57
C HIS A 389 -14.47 -1.87 0.13
N PHE A 390 -14.61 -0.68 -0.45
CA PHE A 390 -14.64 -0.49 -1.90
C PHE A 390 -13.31 0.03 -2.47
N GLY A 391 -12.47 -0.89 -2.96
CA GLY A 391 -11.12 -0.60 -3.47
C GLY A 391 -10.08 -0.50 -2.35
N THR A 392 -8.82 -0.21 -2.65
CA THR A 392 -7.80 0.05 -1.60
C THR A 392 -7.80 1.54 -1.22
N HIS A 393 -7.47 1.98 -0.01
CA HIS A 393 -6.87 1.29 1.13
C HIS A 393 -7.72 1.53 2.38
N GLY A 394 -8.54 0.56 2.77
CA GLY A 394 -9.24 0.60 4.05
C GLY A 394 -8.28 0.66 5.23
N THR A 395 -8.68 1.41 6.25
CA THR A 395 -7.88 1.65 7.47
C THR A 395 -8.23 0.70 8.63
N GLN A 396 -9.26 -0.13 8.47
CA GLN A 396 -9.88 -0.95 9.53
C GLN A 396 -8.99 -2.13 9.94
N GLU A 397 -8.36 -2.76 8.95
CA GLU A 397 -7.43 -3.88 9.10
C GLU A 397 -6.09 -3.44 9.71
N TRP A 398 -5.79 -2.15 9.73
CA TRP A 398 -4.55 -1.53 10.22
C TRP A 398 -4.67 -0.89 11.61
N LEU A 399 -5.81 -1.01 12.29
CA LEU A 399 -6.01 -0.52 13.65
C LEU A 399 -5.17 -1.31 14.69
N PRO A 400 -4.86 -0.78 15.90
CA PRO A 400 -4.02 -1.48 16.87
C PRO A 400 -4.55 -2.87 17.28
N GLY A 401 -3.65 -3.85 17.36
CA GLY A 401 -3.98 -5.23 17.66
C GLY A 401 -2.97 -6.25 17.13
N LYS A 402 -3.19 -7.54 17.44
CA LYS A 402 -2.23 -8.62 17.14
C LYS A 402 -1.93 -8.76 15.63
N GLU A 403 -0.67 -9.03 15.27
CA GLU A 403 -0.24 -9.17 13.84
C GLU A 403 -1.15 -10.10 13.01
N ARG A 404 -1.63 -11.21 13.60
CA ARG A 404 -2.51 -12.20 12.95
C ARG A 404 -3.13 -13.13 13.98
N GLY A 405 -4.33 -13.64 13.72
CA GLY A 405 -5.09 -14.42 14.71
C GLY A 405 -5.47 -13.52 15.90
N LEU A 406 -6.21 -12.46 15.58
CA LEU A 406 -6.61 -11.38 16.48
C LEU A 406 -7.46 -11.91 17.64
N ALA A 407 -7.48 -11.15 18.74
CA ALA A 407 -8.41 -11.33 19.84
C ALA A 407 -9.61 -10.39 19.68
N THR A 408 -10.73 -10.70 20.36
CA THR A 408 -11.96 -9.89 20.34
C THR A 408 -11.78 -8.46 20.84
N ASP A 409 -10.72 -8.19 21.61
CA ASP A 409 -10.33 -6.87 22.12
C ASP A 409 -9.33 -6.11 21.23
N CYS A 410 -9.00 -6.63 20.04
CA CYS A 410 -8.21 -5.91 19.04
C CYS A 410 -9.13 -4.99 18.23
N TRP A 411 -8.71 -3.74 17.98
CA TRP A 411 -9.52 -2.74 17.30
C TRP A 411 -10.12 -3.19 15.95
N PRO A 412 -9.42 -3.93 15.07
CA PRO A 412 -10.03 -4.45 13.84
C PRO A 412 -11.26 -5.33 14.09
N TYR A 413 -11.27 -6.13 15.16
CA TYR A 413 -12.41 -6.98 15.54
C TYR A 413 -13.52 -6.18 16.25
N LEU A 414 -13.17 -5.17 17.04
CA LEU A 414 -14.14 -4.24 17.65
C LEU A 414 -14.88 -3.41 16.60
N MET A 415 -14.19 -2.94 15.56
CA MET A 415 -14.81 -2.11 14.50
C MET A 415 -15.62 -2.94 13.49
N SER A 416 -15.09 -4.08 13.03
CA SER A 416 -15.82 -4.96 12.10
C SER A 416 -17.06 -5.62 12.73
N GLY A 417 -17.08 -5.78 14.06
CA GLY A 417 -18.11 -6.53 14.75
C GLY A 417 -18.28 -7.92 14.12
N GLU A 418 -19.51 -8.41 14.05
CA GLU A 418 -19.81 -9.72 13.45
C GLU A 418 -20.31 -9.63 12.00
N ILE A 419 -20.28 -8.42 11.41
CA ILE A 419 -20.82 -8.11 10.08
C ILE A 419 -19.91 -8.68 8.98
N PRO A 420 -20.41 -9.54 8.06
CA PRO A 420 -19.70 -9.98 6.87
C PRO A 420 -19.05 -8.84 6.08
N ILE A 421 -17.79 -9.01 5.67
CA ILE A 421 -17.04 -8.02 4.87
C ILE A 421 -16.68 -8.62 3.52
N VAL A 422 -17.12 -7.96 2.44
CA VAL A 422 -16.70 -8.18 1.05
C VAL A 422 -15.78 -7.05 0.65
N TYR A 423 -14.71 -7.34 -0.10
CA TYR A 423 -13.64 -6.37 -0.30
C TYR A 423 -13.04 -6.46 -1.73
N PRO A 424 -13.56 -5.69 -2.69
CA PRO A 424 -12.92 -5.48 -3.99
C PRO A 424 -11.49 -4.93 -3.82
N TYR A 425 -10.50 -5.61 -4.41
CA TYR A 425 -9.08 -5.33 -4.20
C TYR A 425 -8.26 -5.54 -5.48
N ILE A 426 -7.32 -4.65 -5.79
CA ILE A 426 -6.51 -4.76 -7.01
C ILE A 426 -5.67 -6.05 -7.01
N ILE A 427 -5.72 -6.81 -8.11
CA ILE A 427 -5.10 -8.14 -8.22
C ILE A 427 -3.59 -8.13 -7.95
N ASP A 428 -2.89 -7.03 -8.26
CA ASP A 428 -1.45 -6.90 -8.06
C ASP A 428 -1.05 -6.63 -6.59
N ASN A 429 -1.98 -6.30 -5.68
CA ASN A 429 -1.66 -5.98 -4.28
C ASN A 429 -1.98 -7.14 -3.31
N VAL A 430 -1.33 -8.28 -3.52
CA VAL A 430 -1.51 -9.48 -2.67
C VAL A 430 -1.08 -9.26 -1.22
N GLY A 431 -0.05 -8.42 -0.99
CA GLY A 431 0.49 -8.16 0.35
C GLY A 431 -0.53 -7.56 1.28
N GLU A 432 -1.20 -6.49 0.85
CA GLU A 432 -2.23 -5.81 1.65
C GLU A 432 -3.58 -6.55 1.61
N ALA A 433 -3.97 -7.16 0.48
CA ALA A 433 -5.15 -8.03 0.43
C ALA A 433 -5.07 -9.18 1.46
N THR A 434 -3.86 -9.70 1.69
CA THR A 434 -3.60 -10.70 2.72
C THR A 434 -3.77 -10.14 4.15
N GLN A 435 -3.46 -8.86 4.37
CA GLN A 435 -3.69 -8.18 5.65
C GLN A 435 -5.19 -7.99 5.90
N ALA A 436 -5.94 -7.46 4.92
CA ALA A 436 -7.40 -7.32 4.98
C ALA A 436 -8.08 -8.67 5.28
N LYS A 437 -7.65 -9.75 4.61
CA LYS A 437 -8.15 -11.13 4.84
C LYS A 437 -7.85 -11.68 6.24
N ARG A 438 -6.70 -11.33 6.82
CA ARG A 438 -6.23 -11.85 8.13
C ARG A 438 -6.68 -11.03 9.34
N ARG A 439 -6.93 -9.73 9.16
CA ARG A 439 -7.22 -8.79 10.25
C ARG A 439 -8.58 -8.08 10.13
N GLY A 440 -9.10 -7.90 8.91
CA GLY A 440 -10.48 -7.48 8.66
C GLY A 440 -11.48 -8.64 8.54
N ASP A 441 -11.03 -9.90 8.62
CA ASP A 441 -11.83 -11.11 8.31
C ASP A 441 -12.61 -10.98 6.98
N ALA A 442 -11.99 -10.35 5.98
CA ALA A 442 -12.62 -10.01 4.71
C ALA A 442 -12.60 -11.15 3.68
N VAL A 443 -13.66 -11.23 2.86
CA VAL A 443 -13.68 -11.98 1.61
C VAL A 443 -13.17 -11.06 0.50
N ILE A 444 -11.94 -11.31 0.04
CA ILE A 444 -11.33 -10.53 -1.05
C ILE A 444 -11.99 -10.90 -2.37
N ILE A 445 -12.33 -9.90 -3.18
CA ILE A 445 -12.70 -10.06 -4.59
C ILE A 445 -11.64 -9.33 -5.42
N SER A 446 -10.79 -10.05 -6.14
CA SER A 446 -9.80 -9.41 -7.00
C SER A 446 -10.47 -8.62 -8.13
N HIS A 447 -10.03 -7.39 -8.38
CA HIS A 447 -10.32 -6.65 -9.61
C HIS A 447 -9.05 -6.43 -10.43
N MET A 448 -9.21 -6.13 -11.72
CA MET A 448 -8.09 -5.94 -12.65
C MET A 448 -7.27 -4.69 -12.30
N THR A 449 -6.02 -4.67 -12.76
CA THR A 449 -5.29 -3.40 -12.93
C THR A 449 -5.94 -2.61 -14.07
N PRO A 450 -5.66 -1.30 -14.22
CA PRO A 450 -5.86 -0.63 -15.51
C PRO A 450 -5.17 -1.39 -16.64
N VAL A 451 -5.62 -1.20 -17.88
CA VAL A 451 -5.03 -1.91 -19.02
C VAL A 451 -3.58 -1.47 -19.24
N LEU A 452 -2.69 -2.44 -19.39
CA LEU A 452 -1.24 -2.22 -19.45
C LEU A 452 -0.78 -2.27 -20.91
N VAL A 453 -0.33 -1.13 -21.44
CA VAL A 453 0.04 -0.95 -22.85
C VAL A 453 1.45 -0.36 -23.00
N ALA A 454 1.96 -0.29 -24.22
CA ALA A 454 3.22 0.41 -24.50
C ALA A 454 3.02 1.94 -24.41
N ALA A 455 4.02 2.68 -23.91
CA ALA A 455 3.98 4.14 -23.86
C ALA A 455 3.86 4.77 -25.26
N GLY A 456 4.61 4.24 -26.23
CA GLY A 456 4.66 4.78 -27.59
C GLY A 456 5.47 6.08 -27.71
N LEU A 457 5.79 6.47 -28.95
CA LEU A 457 6.45 7.75 -29.26
C LEU A 457 5.43 8.87 -29.49
N HIS A 458 5.76 10.07 -29.00
CA HIS A 458 4.93 11.26 -29.10
C HIS A 458 5.79 12.53 -29.23
N GLY A 459 5.22 13.61 -29.76
CA GLY A 459 5.82 14.95 -29.81
C GLY A 459 7.30 14.96 -30.20
N ASP A 460 8.12 15.60 -29.36
CA ASP A 460 9.57 15.73 -29.55
C ASP A 460 10.32 14.38 -29.59
N LEU A 461 9.83 13.32 -28.92
CA LEU A 461 10.44 11.99 -28.97
C LEU A 461 10.31 11.37 -30.36
N ARG A 462 9.13 11.49 -30.99
CA ARG A 462 8.94 11.02 -32.37
C ARG A 462 9.79 11.85 -33.34
N MET A 463 9.85 13.17 -33.16
CA MET A 463 10.70 14.02 -33.99
C MET A 463 12.18 13.66 -33.88
N LEU A 464 12.69 13.39 -32.67
CA LEU A 464 14.08 12.97 -32.46
C LEU A 464 14.37 11.59 -33.08
N HIS A 465 13.42 10.65 -32.96
CA HIS A 465 13.49 9.35 -33.61
C HIS A 465 13.58 9.47 -35.15
N ASP A 466 12.71 10.28 -35.76
CA ASP A 466 12.72 10.52 -37.20
C ASP A 466 14.03 11.21 -37.67
N MET A 467 14.55 12.15 -36.89
CA MET A 467 15.85 12.78 -37.17
C MET A 467 17.03 11.79 -37.11
N ILE A 468 16.95 10.73 -36.29
CA ILE A 468 17.92 9.64 -36.24
C ILE A 468 17.77 8.73 -37.47
N HIS A 469 16.55 8.39 -37.88
CA HIS A 469 16.30 7.60 -39.09
C HIS A 469 16.83 8.31 -40.35
N ASP A 470 16.63 9.63 -40.46
CA ASP A 470 17.27 10.47 -41.50
C ASP A 470 18.81 10.37 -41.46
N TYR A 471 19.42 10.41 -40.27
CA TYR A 471 20.87 10.29 -40.09
C TYR A 471 21.42 8.90 -40.49
N LEU A 472 20.65 7.84 -40.25
CA LEU A 472 20.99 6.48 -40.64
C LEU A 472 20.89 6.29 -42.17
N HIS A 473 19.88 6.89 -42.81
CA HIS A 473 19.67 6.85 -44.26
C HIS A 473 20.69 7.67 -45.09
N PHE A 474 21.36 8.67 -44.51
CA PHE A 474 22.35 9.47 -45.26
C PHE A 474 23.69 8.75 -45.42
N GLU A 475 24.23 8.77 -46.64
CA GLU A 475 25.62 8.36 -46.93
C GLU A 475 26.64 9.21 -46.13
N GLU A 476 27.84 8.66 -45.89
CA GLU A 476 28.92 9.39 -45.22
C GLU A 476 29.29 10.70 -45.94
N GLY A 477 29.19 11.82 -45.23
CA GLY A 477 29.55 13.13 -45.76
C GLY A 477 28.93 14.30 -44.99
N PRO A 478 29.12 15.55 -45.48
CA PRO A 478 28.77 16.76 -44.74
C PRO A 478 27.29 16.89 -44.35
N LEU A 479 26.38 16.26 -45.11
CA LEU A 479 24.95 16.25 -44.78
C LEU A 479 24.67 15.39 -43.53
N ARG A 480 25.29 14.20 -43.46
CA ARG A 480 25.19 13.29 -42.32
C ARG A 480 25.83 13.88 -41.07
N ASP A 481 26.97 14.56 -41.21
CA ASP A 481 27.60 15.30 -40.12
C ASP A 481 26.71 16.42 -39.56
N ALA A 482 26.08 17.20 -40.45
CA ALA A 482 25.15 18.26 -40.06
C ALA A 482 23.88 17.71 -39.39
N GLN A 483 23.38 16.55 -39.83
CA GLN A 483 22.24 15.90 -39.18
C GLN A 483 22.61 15.34 -37.80
N ARG A 484 23.79 14.70 -37.64
CA ARG A 484 24.30 14.23 -36.34
C ARG A 484 24.36 15.38 -35.32
N ALA A 485 24.89 16.53 -35.72
CA ALA A 485 24.98 17.70 -34.86
C ALA A 485 23.59 18.16 -34.36
N LYS A 486 22.58 18.19 -35.25
CA LYS A 486 21.18 18.53 -34.88
C LYS A 486 20.53 17.49 -33.96
N VAL A 487 20.79 16.20 -34.18
CA VAL A 487 20.26 15.12 -33.31
C VAL A 487 20.81 15.30 -31.89
N ILE A 488 22.12 15.53 -31.75
CA ILE A 488 22.77 15.74 -30.45
C ILE A 488 22.30 17.05 -29.80
N GLU A 489 22.20 18.14 -30.57
CA GLU A 489 21.65 19.42 -30.10
C GLU A 489 20.20 19.26 -29.60
N LYS A 490 19.34 18.55 -30.34
CA LYS A 490 17.96 18.28 -29.94
C LYS A 490 17.89 17.38 -28.70
N ALA A 491 18.73 16.35 -28.60
CA ALA A 491 18.81 15.46 -27.44
C ALA A 491 19.24 16.21 -26.16
N ILE A 492 20.27 17.06 -26.24
CA ILE A 492 20.72 17.91 -25.11
C ILE A 492 19.64 18.93 -24.72
N ASN A 493 18.98 19.57 -25.70
CA ASN A 493 17.84 20.46 -25.43
C ASN A 493 16.61 19.73 -24.83
N MET A 494 16.61 18.40 -24.85
CA MET A 494 15.61 17.55 -24.21
C MET A 494 16.12 16.90 -22.91
N SER A 495 17.31 17.23 -22.42
CA SER A 495 17.96 16.64 -21.23
C SER A 495 18.28 15.14 -21.32
N PHE A 496 18.43 14.57 -22.53
CA PHE A 496 18.73 13.14 -22.70
C PHE A 496 20.10 12.74 -22.12
N ASP A 497 21.00 13.69 -21.98
CA ASP A 497 22.28 13.54 -21.28
C ASP A 497 22.10 13.29 -19.78
N LEU A 498 21.07 13.87 -19.17
CA LEU A 498 20.70 13.57 -17.78
C LEU A 498 19.93 12.24 -17.67
N ASP A 499 19.05 11.94 -18.63
CA ASP A 499 18.27 10.69 -18.64
C ASP A 499 19.15 9.43 -18.76
N MET A 500 20.27 9.53 -19.48
CA MET A 500 21.25 8.44 -19.63
C MET A 500 22.42 8.53 -18.64
N GLY A 501 22.39 9.45 -17.67
CA GLY A 501 23.44 9.59 -16.65
C GLY A 501 24.80 10.07 -17.17
N HIS A 502 24.83 10.79 -18.29
CA HIS A 502 26.04 11.27 -18.97
C HIS A 502 25.95 12.78 -19.32
N PRO A 503 25.96 13.69 -18.33
CA PRO A 503 25.74 15.13 -18.55
C PRO A 503 26.61 15.75 -19.65
N GLY A 504 26.00 16.55 -20.52
CA GLY A 504 26.63 17.21 -21.66
C GLY A 504 27.18 16.30 -22.77
N PHE A 505 27.08 14.96 -22.64
CA PHE A 505 27.72 13.97 -23.53
C PHE A 505 29.22 14.26 -23.82
N GLU A 506 29.95 14.76 -22.82
CA GLU A 506 31.31 15.25 -23.03
C GLU A 506 32.25 14.17 -23.58
N GLY A 507 33.05 14.53 -24.60
CA GLY A 507 34.02 13.64 -25.24
C GLY A 507 33.47 12.69 -26.30
N ILE A 508 32.15 12.44 -26.37
CA ILE A 508 31.52 11.45 -27.26
C ILE A 508 30.61 12.04 -28.36
N THR A 509 30.51 13.38 -28.46
CA THR A 509 29.66 14.09 -29.45
C THR A 509 29.98 13.84 -30.94
N HIS A 510 31.06 13.13 -31.24
CA HIS A 510 31.45 12.74 -32.60
C HIS A 510 31.30 11.23 -32.85
N ASP A 511 30.89 10.47 -31.84
CA ASP A 511 30.73 9.03 -31.91
C ASP A 511 29.38 8.63 -32.53
N THR A 512 29.38 7.61 -33.38
CA THR A 512 28.15 6.98 -33.89
C THR A 512 27.50 6.12 -32.81
N ALA A 513 28.28 5.61 -31.84
CA ALA A 513 27.76 4.87 -30.69
C ALA A 513 26.79 5.72 -29.84
N LEU A 514 27.06 7.03 -29.67
CA LEU A 514 26.15 7.93 -28.94
C LEU A 514 24.77 8.04 -29.62
N ILE A 515 24.73 8.14 -30.96
CA ILE A 515 23.46 8.16 -31.70
C ILE A 515 22.69 6.84 -31.49
N ASN A 516 23.38 5.71 -31.54
CA ASN A 516 22.77 4.40 -31.29
C ASN A 516 22.28 4.26 -29.83
N GLN A 517 23.00 4.79 -28.84
CA GLN A 517 22.58 4.82 -27.43
C GLN A 517 21.32 5.68 -27.24
N ILE A 518 21.29 6.89 -27.82
CA ILE A 518 20.10 7.75 -27.80
C ILE A 518 18.92 7.03 -28.46
N HIS A 519 19.13 6.39 -29.62
CA HIS A 519 18.08 5.64 -30.33
C HIS A 519 17.55 4.47 -29.50
N GLN A 520 18.45 3.70 -28.87
CA GLN A 520 18.08 2.62 -27.97
C GLN A 520 17.31 3.13 -26.74
N HIS A 521 17.70 4.27 -26.16
CA HIS A 521 16.98 4.89 -25.05
C HIS A 521 15.57 5.35 -25.46
N ILE A 522 15.40 5.90 -26.67
CA ILE A 522 14.09 6.23 -27.24
C ILE A 522 13.21 4.97 -27.36
N HIS A 523 13.74 3.86 -27.89
CA HIS A 523 13.00 2.59 -27.96
C HIS A 523 12.70 2.00 -26.57
N CYS A 524 13.57 2.19 -25.57
CA CYS A 524 13.27 1.83 -24.19
C CYS A 524 12.08 2.63 -23.65
N ILE A 525 12.02 3.96 -23.87
CA ILE A 525 10.87 4.80 -23.49
C ILE A 525 9.61 4.37 -24.25
N GLU A 526 9.69 4.13 -25.55
CA GLU A 526 8.56 3.65 -26.37
C GLU A 526 7.99 2.32 -25.84
N ALA A 527 8.88 1.39 -25.49
CA ALA A 527 8.55 0.05 -25.04
C ALA A 527 8.15 -0.04 -23.56
N GLU A 528 8.35 1.02 -22.76
CA GLU A 528 7.90 1.09 -21.37
C GLU A 528 6.41 0.75 -21.25
N ILE A 529 6.05 0.14 -20.12
CA ILE A 529 4.68 -0.28 -19.86
C ILE A 529 4.00 0.75 -18.97
N ILE A 530 2.86 1.25 -19.45
CA ILE A 530 2.04 2.23 -18.75
C ILE A 530 0.64 1.68 -18.48
N PRO A 531 0.05 1.99 -17.32
CA PRO A 531 -1.39 1.88 -17.15
C PRO A 531 -2.07 2.98 -17.96
N LEU A 532 -2.92 2.59 -18.90
CA LEU A 532 -3.77 3.51 -19.64
C LEU A 532 -5.08 3.70 -18.87
N GLY A 533 -5.27 4.88 -18.30
CA GLY A 533 -6.47 5.19 -17.53
C GLY A 533 -6.60 4.42 -16.22
N LEU A 534 -7.83 4.00 -15.91
CA LEU A 534 -8.19 3.33 -14.66
C LEU A 534 -9.05 2.10 -14.93
N HIS A 535 -9.03 1.14 -14.02
CA HIS A 535 -9.99 0.04 -14.08
C HIS A 535 -11.40 0.51 -13.72
N VAL A 536 -12.41 -0.11 -14.33
CA VAL A 536 -13.83 0.05 -13.99
C VAL A 536 -14.36 -1.33 -13.65
N LEU A 537 -14.93 -1.48 -12.46
CA LEU A 537 -15.31 -2.78 -11.90
C LEU A 537 -16.31 -3.52 -12.81
N GLY A 538 -15.92 -4.70 -13.27
CA GLY A 538 -16.70 -5.53 -14.21
C GLY A 538 -16.57 -5.16 -15.69
N ASP A 539 -15.88 -4.08 -16.05
CA ASP A 539 -15.57 -3.77 -17.45
C ASP A 539 -14.36 -4.57 -17.93
N ILE A 540 -14.38 -4.97 -19.20
CA ILE A 540 -13.27 -5.62 -19.87
C ILE A 540 -12.70 -4.65 -20.91
N PRO A 541 -11.38 -4.36 -20.94
CA PRO A 541 -10.79 -3.45 -21.91
C PRO A 541 -11.04 -3.87 -23.36
N GLU A 542 -10.96 -2.91 -24.29
CA GLU A 542 -11.11 -3.18 -25.72
C GLU A 542 -10.10 -4.23 -26.22
N LYS A 543 -10.54 -5.07 -27.17
CA LYS A 543 -9.74 -6.21 -27.65
C LYS A 543 -8.41 -5.78 -28.23
N GLU A 544 -8.38 -4.63 -28.88
CA GLU A 544 -7.21 -3.99 -29.47
C GLU A 544 -6.18 -3.62 -28.40
N LEU A 545 -6.62 -3.10 -27.24
CA LEU A 545 -5.74 -2.82 -26.09
C LEU A 545 -5.26 -4.11 -25.42
N LEU A 546 -6.16 -5.08 -25.23
CA LEU A 546 -5.80 -6.41 -24.72
C LEU A 546 -4.81 -7.14 -25.66
N THR A 547 -4.84 -6.87 -26.96
CA THR A 547 -3.86 -7.39 -27.93
C THR A 547 -2.46 -6.87 -27.61
N GLU A 548 -2.32 -5.58 -27.28
CA GLU A 548 -1.04 -5.00 -26.86
C GLU A 548 -0.58 -5.57 -25.50
N THR A 549 -1.48 -5.72 -24.53
CA THR A 549 -1.15 -6.36 -23.24
C THR A 549 -0.71 -7.82 -23.41
N VAL A 550 -1.41 -8.60 -24.23
CA VAL A 550 -1.05 -10.00 -24.53
C VAL A 550 0.29 -10.07 -25.27
N MET A 551 0.59 -9.16 -26.20
CA MET A 551 1.90 -9.08 -26.84
C MET A 551 3.02 -8.85 -25.82
N LYS A 552 2.79 -8.00 -24.79
CA LYS A 552 3.75 -7.79 -23.68
C LYS A 552 3.89 -9.03 -22.79
N ILE A 553 2.81 -9.78 -22.53
CA ILE A 553 2.84 -11.06 -21.80
C ILE A 553 3.70 -12.11 -22.53
N LEU A 554 3.59 -12.21 -23.86
CA LEU A 554 4.33 -13.20 -24.65
C LEU A 554 5.83 -12.88 -24.79
N GLY A 555 6.24 -11.64 -24.51
CA GLY A 555 7.63 -11.22 -24.38
C GLY A 555 8.45 -11.24 -25.66
N LEU A 556 9.77 -11.03 -25.53
CA LEU A 556 10.70 -10.89 -26.67
C LEU A 556 10.80 -12.16 -27.51
N GLY A 557 10.77 -13.35 -26.89
CA GLY A 557 10.87 -14.63 -27.61
C GLY A 557 9.76 -14.88 -28.65
N PHE A 558 8.59 -14.24 -28.47
CA PHE A 558 7.53 -14.24 -29.48
C PHE A 558 7.91 -13.40 -30.71
N VAL A 559 8.49 -12.22 -30.49
CA VAL A 559 8.99 -11.33 -31.55
C VAL A 559 10.16 -11.96 -32.30
N GLU A 560 11.13 -12.55 -31.58
CA GLU A 560 12.25 -13.31 -32.16
C GLU A 560 11.78 -14.47 -33.05
N GLU A 561 10.76 -15.22 -32.60
CA GLU A 561 10.17 -16.31 -33.38
C GLU A 561 9.48 -15.77 -34.66
N ILE A 562 8.86 -14.59 -34.60
CA ILE A 562 8.27 -13.93 -35.78
C ILE A 562 9.34 -13.47 -36.77
N ILE A 563 10.44 -12.87 -36.31
CA ILE A 563 11.61 -12.54 -37.16
C ILE A 563 12.09 -13.82 -37.89
N ARG A 564 12.28 -14.90 -37.13
CA ARG A 564 12.77 -16.20 -37.63
C ARG A 564 11.83 -16.86 -38.64
N VAL A 565 10.53 -16.87 -38.38
CA VAL A 565 9.51 -17.54 -39.23
C VAL A 565 9.14 -16.68 -40.43
N GLY A 566 8.96 -15.37 -40.22
CA GLY A 566 8.67 -14.38 -41.25
C GLY A 566 9.85 -14.03 -42.16
N ARG A 567 11.08 -14.43 -41.77
CA ARG A 567 12.35 -14.14 -42.46
C ARG A 567 12.55 -12.63 -42.67
N ILE A 568 12.30 -11.87 -41.61
CA ILE A 568 12.43 -10.42 -41.60
C ILE A 568 13.92 -10.06 -41.67
N THR A 569 14.28 -9.10 -42.52
CA THR A 569 15.66 -8.66 -42.75
C THR A 569 15.67 -7.17 -43.07
N GLY A 570 16.48 -6.40 -42.36
CA GLY A 570 16.74 -4.97 -42.56
C GLY A 570 18.23 -4.67 -42.47
N GLU A 571 18.62 -3.40 -42.66
CA GLU A 571 20.01 -2.98 -42.49
C GLU A 571 20.33 -2.68 -41.01
N HIS A 572 19.29 -2.36 -40.23
CA HIS A 572 19.39 -2.11 -38.79
C HIS A 572 18.48 -3.04 -37.97
N GLU A 573 18.93 -3.38 -36.76
CA GLU A 573 18.22 -4.31 -35.85
C GLU A 573 16.86 -3.75 -35.38
N CYS A 574 16.77 -2.42 -35.21
CA CYS A 574 15.52 -1.72 -34.88
C CYS A 574 14.45 -1.84 -35.99
N GLU A 575 14.81 -1.72 -37.27
CA GLU A 575 13.87 -1.91 -38.39
C GLU A 575 13.28 -3.33 -38.41
N ILE A 576 14.12 -4.33 -38.11
CA ILE A 576 13.73 -5.74 -38.03
C ILE A 576 12.77 -5.97 -36.86
N GLU A 577 13.03 -5.35 -35.69
CA GLU A 577 12.14 -5.42 -34.54
C GLU A 577 10.81 -4.69 -34.76
N GLU A 578 10.81 -3.51 -35.39
CA GLU A 578 9.60 -2.72 -35.68
C GLU A 578 8.66 -3.52 -36.61
N GLU A 579 9.17 -4.03 -37.74
CA GLU A 579 8.38 -4.87 -38.66
C GLU A 579 7.89 -6.16 -37.97
N ALA A 580 8.69 -6.75 -37.08
CA ALA A 580 8.29 -7.93 -36.32
C ALA A 580 7.17 -7.66 -35.32
N ARG A 581 7.19 -6.50 -34.64
CA ARG A 581 6.15 -6.06 -33.69
C ARG A 581 4.82 -5.76 -34.41
N ASP A 582 4.87 -5.13 -35.58
CA ASP A 582 3.68 -4.91 -36.41
C ASP A 582 3.05 -6.24 -36.86
N ARG A 583 3.87 -7.17 -37.38
CA ARG A 583 3.42 -8.52 -37.74
C ARG A 583 2.90 -9.29 -36.51
N ALA A 584 3.49 -9.11 -35.34
CA ALA A 584 3.02 -9.70 -34.07
C ALA A 584 1.62 -9.22 -33.69
N LYS A 585 1.37 -7.90 -33.80
CA LYS A 585 0.07 -7.29 -33.53
C LYS A 585 -1.01 -7.81 -34.48
N GLU A 586 -0.73 -7.90 -35.77
CA GLU A 586 -1.67 -8.47 -36.75
C GLU A 586 -1.93 -9.98 -36.57
N LEU A 587 -0.90 -10.77 -36.27
CA LEU A 587 -1.04 -12.19 -35.95
C LEU A 587 -1.97 -12.43 -34.75
N LEU A 588 -1.75 -11.68 -33.66
CA LEU A 588 -2.62 -11.75 -32.49
C LEU A 588 -4.03 -11.25 -32.83
N ARG A 589 -4.18 -10.15 -33.58
CA ARG A 589 -5.49 -9.63 -34.01
C ARG A 589 -6.32 -10.65 -34.79
N LEU A 590 -5.70 -11.46 -35.66
CA LEU A 590 -6.38 -12.56 -36.36
C LEU A 590 -6.78 -13.69 -35.38
N VAL A 591 -5.86 -14.14 -34.52
CA VAL A 591 -6.09 -15.21 -33.54
C VAL A 591 -7.18 -14.87 -32.52
N ILE A 592 -7.23 -13.60 -32.11
CA ILE A 592 -8.24 -13.01 -31.22
C ILE A 592 -9.61 -12.92 -31.89
N ASN A 593 -9.64 -12.69 -33.21
CA ASN A 593 -10.84 -12.77 -34.04
C ASN A 593 -11.16 -14.19 -34.53
N GLN A 594 -10.76 -15.21 -33.76
CA GLN A 594 -11.08 -16.63 -33.93
C GLN A 594 -10.46 -17.32 -35.16
N THR A 595 -9.47 -16.72 -35.81
CA THR A 595 -8.64 -17.41 -36.81
C THR A 595 -7.80 -18.50 -36.12
N SER A 596 -7.56 -19.62 -36.82
CA SER A 596 -6.66 -20.66 -36.32
C SER A 596 -5.22 -20.12 -36.26
N SER A 597 -4.40 -20.66 -35.36
CA SER A 597 -3.02 -20.22 -35.18
C SER A 597 -2.19 -20.48 -36.44
N GLU A 598 -2.48 -21.57 -37.16
CA GLU A 598 -1.86 -21.92 -38.44
C GLU A 598 -2.29 -20.99 -39.58
N ASP A 599 -3.59 -20.70 -39.71
CA ASP A 599 -4.10 -19.86 -40.81
C ASP A 599 -3.61 -18.41 -40.65
N ALA A 600 -3.58 -17.88 -39.42
CA ALA A 600 -3.05 -16.53 -39.14
C ALA A 600 -1.56 -16.41 -39.52
N GLN A 601 -0.74 -17.42 -39.20
CA GLN A 601 0.66 -17.49 -39.63
C GLN A 601 0.79 -17.52 -41.15
N GLN A 602 -0.03 -18.32 -41.83
CA GLN A 602 -0.01 -18.45 -43.28
C GLN A 602 -0.48 -17.15 -43.99
N GLU A 603 -1.37 -16.37 -43.36
CA GLU A 603 -1.84 -15.08 -43.87
C GLU A 603 -0.78 -13.97 -43.71
N ILE A 604 -0.21 -13.79 -42.52
CA ILE A 604 0.71 -12.67 -42.22
C ILE A 604 2.16 -12.97 -42.60
N LEU A 605 2.64 -14.20 -42.41
CA LEU A 605 4.04 -14.57 -42.63
C LEU A 605 4.29 -15.42 -43.89
N ASN A 606 3.22 -15.88 -44.55
CA ASN A 606 3.27 -16.83 -45.68
C ASN A 606 4.07 -18.12 -45.34
N ASN A 607 4.14 -18.47 -44.06
CA ASN A 607 4.94 -19.55 -43.49
C ASN A 607 4.37 -19.91 -42.10
N SER A 608 4.68 -21.08 -41.55
CA SER A 608 4.15 -21.52 -40.25
C SER A 608 5.17 -22.32 -39.43
N SER A 609 5.07 -22.25 -38.10
CA SER A 609 5.95 -22.89 -37.12
C SER A 609 5.16 -23.44 -35.94
N VAL A 610 5.48 -24.66 -35.51
CA VAL A 610 4.91 -25.26 -34.30
C VAL A 610 5.29 -24.47 -33.04
N SER A 611 6.40 -23.73 -33.05
CA SER A 611 6.78 -22.86 -31.93
C SER A 611 5.92 -21.60 -31.90
N LEU A 612 5.67 -21.00 -33.06
CA LEU A 612 4.82 -19.82 -33.18
C LEU A 612 3.33 -20.15 -32.90
N THR A 613 2.84 -21.32 -33.32
CA THR A 613 1.52 -21.84 -32.91
C THR A 613 1.37 -21.84 -31.38
N LYS A 614 2.39 -22.28 -30.62
CA LYS A 614 2.33 -22.27 -29.14
C LYS A 614 2.18 -20.87 -28.57
N TYR A 615 2.95 -19.90 -29.06
CA TYR A 615 2.82 -18.50 -28.62
C TYR A 615 1.44 -17.93 -28.93
N LEU A 616 0.87 -18.24 -30.10
CA LEU A 616 -0.47 -17.79 -30.50
C LEU A 616 -1.58 -18.48 -29.69
N ASP A 617 -1.46 -19.78 -29.42
CA ASP A 617 -2.40 -20.52 -28.55
C ASP A 617 -2.31 -20.04 -27.09
N GLU A 618 -1.11 -19.73 -26.61
CA GLU A 618 -0.90 -19.11 -25.31
C GLU A 618 -1.47 -17.69 -25.26
N GLY A 619 -1.29 -16.87 -26.30
CA GLY A 619 -1.91 -15.55 -26.41
C GLY A 619 -3.44 -15.63 -26.40
N ARG A 620 -4.02 -16.62 -27.10
CA ARG A 620 -5.47 -16.88 -27.07
C ARG A 620 -5.94 -17.28 -25.67
N ARG A 621 -5.16 -18.10 -24.94
CA ARG A 621 -5.45 -18.46 -23.53
C ARG A 621 -5.40 -17.24 -22.61
N HIS A 622 -4.37 -16.41 -22.73
CA HIS A 622 -4.21 -15.20 -21.93
C HIS A 622 -5.35 -14.22 -22.18
N LEU A 623 -5.76 -13.99 -23.43
CA LEU A 623 -6.96 -13.22 -23.72
C LEU A 623 -8.20 -13.83 -23.06
N GLN A 624 -8.40 -15.15 -23.17
CA GLN A 624 -9.57 -15.79 -22.55
C GLN A 624 -9.59 -15.60 -21.02
N ASN A 625 -8.43 -15.61 -20.36
CA ASN A 625 -8.34 -15.28 -18.93
C ASN A 625 -8.78 -13.83 -18.62
N PHE A 626 -8.57 -12.86 -19.51
CA PHE A 626 -9.16 -11.52 -19.36
C PHE A 626 -10.68 -11.59 -19.50
N LEU A 627 -11.20 -12.25 -20.55
CA LEU A 627 -12.64 -12.37 -20.83
C LEU A 627 -13.42 -13.17 -19.77
N ASP A 628 -12.77 -14.10 -19.07
CA ASP A 628 -13.35 -14.95 -18.01
C ASP A 628 -13.39 -14.26 -16.63
N SER A 629 -13.01 -12.98 -16.55
CA SER A 629 -13.07 -12.15 -15.34
C SER A 629 -14.52 -11.83 -14.95
N ARG A 630 -14.86 -12.03 -13.67
CA ARG A 630 -16.25 -11.97 -13.15
C ARG A 630 -16.35 -11.23 -11.83
N GLU A 631 -16.02 -9.94 -11.87
CA GLU A 631 -15.80 -9.12 -10.66
C GLU A 631 -17.11 -8.76 -9.95
N LEU A 632 -18.09 -8.24 -10.70
CA LEU A 632 -19.40 -7.87 -10.16
C LEU A 632 -20.17 -9.11 -9.69
N GLU A 633 -20.11 -10.21 -10.44
CA GLU A 633 -20.80 -11.44 -10.04
C GLU A 633 -20.15 -12.10 -8.83
N ALA A 634 -18.82 -11.99 -8.66
CA ALA A 634 -18.16 -12.47 -7.46
C ALA A 634 -18.55 -11.66 -6.21
N ILE A 635 -18.83 -10.36 -6.34
CA ILE A 635 -19.41 -9.55 -5.26
C ILE A 635 -20.84 -10.01 -4.96
N LEU A 636 -21.68 -10.18 -5.98
CA LEU A 636 -23.05 -10.68 -5.81
C LEU A 636 -23.09 -12.10 -5.21
N ASP A 637 -22.18 -12.98 -5.60
CA ASP A 637 -22.01 -14.32 -5.03
C ASP A 637 -21.62 -14.22 -3.53
N ALA A 638 -20.71 -13.32 -3.16
CA ALA A 638 -20.30 -13.13 -1.77
C ALA A 638 -21.46 -12.57 -0.89
N LEU A 639 -22.22 -11.60 -1.41
CA LEU A 639 -23.43 -11.06 -0.76
C LEU A 639 -24.61 -12.05 -0.78
N SER A 640 -24.53 -13.11 -1.58
CA SER A 640 -25.47 -14.25 -1.60
C SER A 640 -24.96 -15.43 -0.76
N GLY A 641 -23.98 -15.21 0.11
CA GLY A 641 -23.44 -16.24 0.99
C GLY A 641 -22.82 -17.42 0.22
N ARG A 642 -22.13 -17.18 -0.91
CA ARG A 642 -21.46 -18.23 -1.69
C ARG A 642 -19.95 -18.25 -1.50
N PHE A 643 -19.35 -19.38 -1.87
CA PHE A 643 -17.91 -19.59 -1.88
C PHE A 643 -17.23 -18.84 -3.04
N ILE A 644 -16.28 -17.96 -2.73
CA ILE A 644 -15.47 -17.27 -3.75
C ILE A 644 -14.20 -18.08 -4.06
N PRO A 645 -14.00 -18.53 -5.32
CA PRO A 645 -12.83 -19.31 -5.70
C PRO A 645 -11.50 -18.57 -5.44
N PRO A 646 -10.50 -19.24 -4.85
CA PRO A 646 -9.20 -18.63 -4.60
C PRO A 646 -8.35 -18.50 -5.86
N SER A 647 -7.56 -17.43 -5.95
CA SER A 647 -6.44 -17.28 -6.90
C SER A 647 -5.24 -16.65 -6.22
N MET A 648 -4.06 -16.81 -6.82
CA MET A 648 -2.91 -15.98 -6.46
C MET A 648 -2.97 -14.70 -7.29
N GLY A 649 -2.76 -13.54 -6.66
CA GLY A 649 -2.65 -12.28 -7.38
C GLY A 649 -1.23 -11.98 -7.85
N GLY A 650 -1.06 -10.84 -8.50
CA GLY A 650 0.18 -10.31 -9.05
C GLY A 650 -0.05 -9.64 -10.40
N ASP A 651 0.90 -8.77 -10.76
CA ASP A 651 1.04 -8.10 -12.07
C ASP A 651 0.67 -9.03 -13.25
N PRO A 652 -0.35 -8.69 -14.06
CA PRO A 652 -0.81 -9.55 -15.15
C PRO A 652 0.20 -9.79 -16.27
N ILE A 653 1.23 -8.95 -16.44
CA ILE A 653 2.27 -9.15 -17.45
C ILE A 653 3.31 -10.14 -16.94
N ARG A 654 3.76 -9.96 -15.69
CA ARG A 654 4.79 -10.80 -15.07
C ARG A 654 4.23 -12.10 -14.46
N SER A 655 2.91 -12.21 -14.30
CA SER A 655 2.22 -13.34 -13.69
C SER A 655 0.79 -13.50 -14.26
N PRO A 656 0.65 -13.79 -15.57
CA PRO A 656 -0.64 -13.82 -16.27
C PRO A 656 -1.62 -14.89 -15.79
N ASP A 657 -1.13 -15.94 -15.12
CA ASP A 657 -1.96 -16.95 -14.44
C ASP A 657 -2.61 -16.41 -13.14
N SER A 658 -2.46 -15.13 -12.81
CA SER A 658 -3.24 -14.47 -11.75
C SER A 658 -4.71 -14.28 -12.16
N LEU A 659 -4.93 -13.99 -13.45
CA LEU A 659 -6.24 -13.87 -14.11
C LEU A 659 -6.90 -15.25 -14.28
N PRO A 660 -8.24 -15.32 -14.38
CA PRO A 660 -9.24 -14.23 -14.34
C PRO A 660 -9.42 -13.57 -12.96
N THR A 661 -9.93 -12.33 -12.95
CA THR A 661 -10.33 -11.63 -11.72
C THR A 661 -11.70 -12.10 -11.20
N GLY A 662 -12.19 -11.53 -10.09
CA GLY A 662 -13.32 -12.06 -9.32
C GLY A 662 -12.93 -13.19 -8.36
N ARG A 663 -11.70 -13.15 -7.79
CA ARG A 663 -11.11 -14.27 -7.03
C ARG A 663 -10.65 -13.87 -5.62
N ASN A 664 -10.67 -14.83 -4.70
CA ASN A 664 -10.27 -14.65 -3.31
C ASN A 664 -8.76 -14.83 -3.12
N LEU A 665 -8.02 -13.73 -3.08
CA LEU A 665 -6.55 -13.72 -3.09
C LEU A 665 -5.91 -14.52 -1.93
N TYR A 666 -4.77 -15.16 -2.19
CA TYR A 666 -3.98 -15.89 -1.19
C TYR A 666 -2.47 -15.65 -1.30
N SER A 667 -1.76 -15.86 -0.19
CA SER A 667 -0.30 -15.82 -0.11
C SER A 667 0.33 -17.22 -0.19
N PHE A 668 1.65 -17.31 -0.06
CA PHE A 668 2.43 -18.56 -0.13
C PHE A 668 3.25 -18.81 1.15
N ASP A 669 3.95 -19.95 1.24
CA ASP A 669 4.79 -20.28 2.41
C ASP A 669 6.04 -19.38 2.43
N PRO A 670 6.18 -18.43 3.37
CA PRO A 670 7.26 -17.44 3.34
C PRO A 670 8.66 -18.06 3.44
N ARG A 671 8.77 -19.33 3.86
CA ARG A 671 10.04 -20.05 3.94
C ARG A 671 10.60 -20.48 2.59
N THR A 672 9.84 -20.34 1.50
CA THR A 672 10.31 -20.59 0.13
C THR A 672 11.00 -19.40 -0.51
N VAL A 673 11.09 -18.26 0.20
CA VAL A 673 11.84 -17.07 -0.25
C VAL A 673 13.30 -17.17 0.21
N PRO A 674 14.31 -16.89 -0.62
CA PRO A 674 14.23 -16.79 -2.07
C PRO A 674 13.97 -18.16 -2.72
N LEU A 675 13.28 -18.18 -3.86
CA LEU A 675 13.27 -19.35 -4.73
C LEU A 675 14.66 -19.57 -5.36
N ARG A 676 14.94 -20.78 -5.86
CA ARG A 676 16.18 -21.08 -6.59
C ARG A 676 16.38 -20.19 -7.82
N SER A 677 15.32 -19.98 -8.61
CA SER A 677 15.33 -19.07 -9.75
C SER A 677 15.49 -17.60 -9.34
N SER A 678 14.86 -17.20 -8.23
CA SER A 678 15.06 -15.84 -7.67
C SER A 678 16.49 -15.63 -7.15
N TRP A 679 17.17 -16.69 -6.69
CA TRP A 679 18.59 -16.64 -6.35
C TRP A 679 19.48 -16.41 -7.58
N GLU A 680 19.23 -17.13 -8.68
CA GLU A 680 19.97 -16.93 -9.93
C GLU A 680 19.85 -15.49 -10.43
N VAL A 681 18.61 -14.96 -10.55
CA VAL A 681 18.37 -13.57 -10.96
C VAL A 681 18.99 -12.56 -9.98
N GLY A 682 18.84 -12.77 -8.66
CA GLY A 682 19.38 -11.85 -7.66
C GLY A 682 20.91 -11.83 -7.59
N ARG A 683 21.55 -12.99 -7.78
CA ARG A 683 23.00 -13.11 -7.93
C ARG A 683 23.48 -12.35 -9.17
N ASP A 684 22.89 -12.63 -10.33
CA ASP A 684 23.38 -12.13 -11.61
C ASP A 684 23.20 -10.60 -11.73
N THR A 685 22.06 -10.07 -11.27
CA THR A 685 21.81 -8.62 -11.22
C THR A 685 22.73 -7.88 -10.25
N MET A 686 22.92 -8.39 -9.02
CA MET A 686 23.86 -7.78 -8.06
C MET A 686 25.32 -7.92 -8.53
N GLN A 687 25.68 -9.00 -9.22
CA GLN A 687 27.02 -9.15 -9.82
C GLN A 687 27.27 -8.10 -10.91
N ALA A 688 26.30 -7.88 -11.81
CA ALA A 688 26.40 -6.87 -12.85
C ALA A 688 26.52 -5.45 -12.25
N PHE A 689 25.67 -5.12 -11.28
CA PHE A 689 25.72 -3.84 -10.58
C PHE A 689 27.05 -3.59 -9.86
N LEU A 690 27.58 -4.57 -9.12
CA LEU A 690 28.87 -4.42 -8.43
C LEU A 690 30.05 -4.29 -9.40
N ALA A 691 29.95 -4.84 -10.62
CA ALA A 691 30.96 -4.67 -11.66
C ALA A 691 30.90 -3.26 -12.27
N ASP A 692 29.71 -2.77 -12.62
CA ASP A 692 29.47 -1.39 -13.09
C ASP A 692 29.94 -0.35 -12.05
N TYR A 693 29.55 -0.52 -10.78
CA TYR A 693 29.98 0.37 -9.70
C TYR A 693 31.52 0.40 -9.57
N TYR A 694 32.18 -0.77 -9.67
CA TYR A 694 33.64 -0.84 -9.65
C TYR A 694 34.28 -0.16 -10.88
N GLU A 695 33.67 -0.23 -12.06
CA GLU A 695 34.15 0.46 -13.26
C GLU A 695 34.01 1.99 -13.14
N ARG A 696 32.90 2.48 -12.57
CA ARG A 696 32.66 3.91 -12.36
C ARG A 696 33.51 4.53 -11.24
N HIS A 697 33.67 3.82 -10.12
CA HIS A 697 34.29 4.37 -8.90
C HIS A 697 35.70 3.85 -8.61
N GLY A 698 36.16 2.79 -9.30
CA GLY A 698 37.47 2.14 -9.07
C GLY A 698 37.56 1.32 -7.77
N VAL A 699 36.48 1.26 -7.00
CA VAL A 699 36.32 0.55 -5.73
C VAL A 699 34.93 -0.11 -5.68
N TYR A 700 34.79 -1.17 -4.90
CA TYR A 700 33.47 -1.70 -4.55
C TYR A 700 32.84 -0.82 -3.45
N PRO A 701 31.51 -0.76 -3.34
CA PRO A 701 30.88 -0.06 -2.22
C PRO A 701 31.27 -0.75 -0.92
N ASP A 702 31.46 0.03 0.14
CA ASP A 702 31.63 -0.50 1.49
C ASP A 702 30.32 -1.08 2.02
N ARG A 703 29.23 -0.32 1.83
CA ARG A 703 27.92 -0.62 2.41
C ARG A 703 26.77 -0.29 1.47
N ILE A 704 25.83 -1.24 1.38
CA ILE A 704 24.56 -1.09 0.66
C ILE A 704 23.40 -1.09 1.66
N ALA A 705 22.57 -0.04 1.66
CA ALA A 705 21.28 -0.08 2.33
C ALA A 705 20.21 -0.67 1.39
N SER A 706 19.38 -1.61 1.86
CA SER A 706 18.37 -2.27 1.03
C SER A 706 17.00 -2.28 1.71
N ILE A 707 15.97 -1.78 1.01
CA ILE A 707 14.60 -1.71 1.50
C ILE A 707 13.81 -2.95 1.06
N LEU A 708 13.18 -3.65 2.01
CA LEU A 708 12.36 -4.84 1.77
C LEU A 708 10.89 -4.60 2.11
N TRP A 709 10.04 -4.70 1.08
CA TRP A 709 8.59 -4.59 1.19
C TRP A 709 7.89 -5.93 0.92
N VAL A 710 6.85 -6.21 1.69
CA VAL A 710 6.04 -7.43 1.54
C VAL A 710 5.42 -7.57 0.13
N VAL A 711 4.97 -6.47 -0.48
CA VAL A 711 4.30 -6.49 -1.79
C VAL A 711 5.30 -6.85 -2.91
N GLU A 712 6.51 -6.30 -2.85
CA GLU A 712 7.60 -6.63 -3.77
C GLU A 712 8.09 -8.06 -3.58
N THR A 713 8.40 -8.49 -2.35
CA THR A 713 8.79 -9.89 -2.07
C THR A 713 7.72 -10.89 -2.54
N MET A 714 6.43 -10.56 -2.39
CA MET A 714 5.35 -11.42 -2.89
C MET A 714 5.33 -11.52 -4.42
N ARG A 715 5.66 -10.43 -5.13
CA ARG A 715 5.82 -10.40 -6.60
C ARG A 715 7.08 -11.14 -7.06
N HIS A 716 8.27 -10.67 -6.67
CA HIS A 716 9.56 -11.18 -7.19
C HIS A 716 10.08 -12.45 -6.50
N ARG A 717 9.38 -12.98 -5.48
CA ARG A 717 9.67 -14.26 -4.80
C ARG A 717 11.06 -14.40 -4.19
N GLY A 718 11.72 -13.28 -3.92
CA GLY A 718 13.00 -13.25 -3.21
C GLY A 718 14.22 -12.70 -3.95
N VAL A 719 14.08 -12.10 -5.14
CA VAL A 719 15.21 -11.48 -5.85
C VAL A 719 15.96 -10.47 -4.97
N ALA A 720 15.28 -9.54 -4.28
CA ALA A 720 15.93 -8.57 -3.39
C ALA A 720 16.67 -9.24 -2.21
N GLU A 721 16.09 -10.26 -1.59
CA GLU A 721 16.73 -11.05 -0.53
C GLU A 721 17.93 -11.84 -1.06
N ALA A 722 17.88 -12.30 -2.31
CA ALA A 722 19.01 -12.93 -2.98
C ALA A 722 20.13 -11.92 -3.32
N GLN A 723 19.79 -10.70 -3.74
CA GLN A 723 20.73 -9.60 -3.95
C GLN A 723 21.50 -9.29 -2.65
N ILE A 724 20.80 -9.17 -1.52
CA ILE A 724 21.40 -8.98 -0.18
C ILE A 724 22.32 -10.15 0.21
N LEU A 725 21.84 -11.40 0.09
CA LEU A 725 22.62 -12.59 0.42
C LEU A 725 23.87 -12.71 -0.46
N TYR A 726 23.76 -12.40 -1.75
CA TYR A 726 24.91 -12.41 -2.64
C TYR A 726 25.90 -11.30 -2.32
N ALA A 727 25.47 -10.07 -2.01
CA ALA A 727 26.35 -8.97 -1.61
C ALA A 727 27.27 -9.36 -0.42
N LEU A 728 26.68 -9.99 0.62
CA LEU A 728 27.37 -10.61 1.75
C LEU A 728 28.33 -11.76 1.38
N GLY A 729 28.14 -12.37 0.19
CA GLY A 729 28.87 -13.54 -0.26
C GLY A 729 28.38 -14.85 0.37
N VAL A 730 27.06 -14.98 0.56
CA VAL A 730 26.40 -16.14 1.17
C VAL A 730 25.34 -16.71 0.22
N GLU A 731 25.40 -18.00 -0.05
CA GLU A 731 24.39 -18.74 -0.83
C GLU A 731 23.37 -19.44 0.09
N PRO A 732 22.06 -19.33 -0.16
CA PRO A 732 21.05 -20.10 0.56
C PRO A 732 21.05 -21.59 0.19
N ILE A 733 20.77 -22.45 1.17
CA ILE A 733 20.59 -23.90 0.99
C ILE A 733 19.12 -24.26 1.23
N TRP A 734 18.50 -24.84 0.20
CA TRP A 734 17.09 -25.28 0.23
C TRP A 734 16.92 -26.75 0.64
N ASP A 735 15.89 -27.02 1.43
CA ASP A 735 15.43 -28.38 1.71
C ASP A 735 14.68 -29.04 0.52
N THR A 736 14.26 -30.29 0.67
CA THR A 736 13.54 -31.07 -0.37
C THR A 736 12.11 -30.58 -0.65
N ARG A 737 11.72 -29.42 -0.12
CA ARG A 737 10.47 -28.71 -0.42
C ARG A 737 10.74 -27.25 -0.81
N ASP A 738 11.96 -26.98 -1.26
CA ASP A 738 12.45 -25.67 -1.69
C ASP A 738 12.30 -24.58 -0.63
N ARG A 739 12.57 -24.92 0.63
CA ARG A 739 12.58 -23.96 1.75
C ARG A 739 13.98 -23.72 2.28
N VAL A 740 14.37 -22.46 2.43
CA VAL A 740 15.57 -22.06 3.16
C VAL A 740 15.25 -22.01 4.65
N ARG A 741 16.05 -22.71 5.47
CA ARG A 741 15.76 -22.95 6.90
C ARG A 741 17.00 -22.80 7.77
N ILE A 742 16.92 -21.90 8.74
CA ILE A 742 17.85 -21.82 9.86
C ILE A 742 17.30 -22.65 11.02
N ASP A 743 18.12 -23.48 11.64
CA ASP A 743 17.82 -24.15 12.92
C ASP A 743 18.79 -23.59 13.96
N ARG A 744 18.28 -23.15 15.12
CA ARG A 744 19.06 -22.58 16.23
C ARG A 744 20.19 -23.50 16.74
N ARG A 745 20.27 -24.76 16.30
CA ARG A 745 21.28 -25.73 16.73
C ARG A 745 22.30 -26.13 15.65
N VAL A 746 21.98 -25.97 14.36
CA VAL A 746 22.89 -26.25 13.23
C VAL A 746 22.41 -25.47 12.00
N ASP A 747 23.17 -24.47 11.55
CA ASP A 747 22.82 -23.62 10.40
C ASP A 747 23.00 -24.37 9.05
N ARG A 748 22.10 -25.32 8.76
CA ARG A 748 22.08 -26.13 7.53
C ARG A 748 21.44 -25.44 6.32
N GLY A 749 21.16 -24.13 6.44
CA GLY A 749 20.38 -23.35 5.49
C GLY A 749 21.17 -22.33 4.68
N LEU A 750 22.48 -22.20 4.90
CA LEU A 750 23.35 -21.22 4.26
C LEU A 750 24.73 -21.85 3.97
N ARG A 751 25.39 -21.36 2.91
CA ARG A 751 26.77 -21.66 2.54
C ARG A 751 27.52 -20.33 2.37
N LEU A 752 28.62 -20.14 3.08
CA LEU A 752 29.54 -19.05 2.77
C LEU A 752 30.22 -19.36 1.41
N ILE A 753 30.13 -18.43 0.45
CA ILE A 753 30.81 -18.55 -0.84
C ILE A 753 32.31 -18.31 -0.57
N PRO A 754 33.23 -19.24 -0.92
CA PRO A 754 34.68 -19.05 -0.78
C PRO A 754 35.19 -17.77 -1.44
N ASP A 755 36.23 -17.15 -0.88
CA ASP A 755 36.73 -15.84 -1.37
C ASP A 755 37.27 -15.91 -2.82
N ASP A 756 37.79 -17.08 -3.24
CA ASP A 756 38.24 -17.37 -4.61
C ASP A 756 37.08 -17.66 -5.58
N GLU A 757 35.95 -18.18 -5.09
CA GLU A 757 34.69 -18.31 -5.85
C GLU A 757 33.97 -16.95 -5.97
N LEU A 758 34.07 -16.11 -4.94
CA LEU A 758 33.40 -14.81 -4.86
C LEU A 758 34.10 -13.72 -5.70
N GLY A 759 35.45 -13.74 -5.76
CA GLY A 759 36.26 -12.87 -6.63
C GLY A 759 36.31 -11.39 -6.26
N ARG A 760 35.59 -10.95 -5.22
CA ARG A 760 35.48 -9.56 -4.76
C ARG A 760 35.34 -9.48 -3.22
N PRO A 761 35.41 -8.29 -2.62
CA PRO A 761 35.07 -8.08 -1.22
C PRO A 761 33.63 -8.51 -0.86
N ARG A 762 33.43 -8.79 0.43
CA ARG A 762 32.10 -8.99 1.03
C ARG A 762 31.55 -7.64 1.45
N ILE A 763 30.43 -7.24 0.85
CA ILE A 763 29.86 -5.90 1.02
C ILE A 763 29.02 -5.87 2.29
N ASP A 764 29.11 -4.80 3.09
CA ASP A 764 28.26 -4.62 4.27
C ASP A 764 26.83 -4.25 3.85
N VAL A 765 25.82 -4.66 4.62
CA VAL A 765 24.41 -4.44 4.24
C VAL A 765 23.57 -3.94 5.40
N THR A 766 22.84 -2.83 5.22
CA THR A 766 21.86 -2.34 6.19
C THR A 766 20.45 -2.54 5.60
N VAL A 767 19.70 -3.49 6.15
CA VAL A 767 18.39 -3.90 5.62
C VAL A 767 17.27 -3.16 6.35
N ILE A 768 16.53 -2.34 5.60
CA ILE A 768 15.37 -1.61 6.08
C ILE A 768 14.10 -2.40 5.75
N ILE A 769 13.38 -2.87 6.75
CA ILE A 769 12.18 -3.70 6.54
C ILE A 769 10.90 -2.90 6.78
N SER A 770 9.87 -3.17 5.96
CA SER A 770 8.52 -2.76 6.35
C SER A 770 7.96 -3.60 7.47
N GLY A 771 7.08 -3.03 8.29
CA GLY A 771 6.43 -3.76 9.37
C GLY A 771 5.56 -4.89 8.85
N LEU A 772 4.99 -4.75 7.64
CA LEU A 772 4.27 -5.85 7.00
C LEU A 772 5.23 -6.93 6.44
N TYR A 773 6.46 -6.57 6.05
CA TYR A 773 7.53 -7.54 5.77
C TYR A 773 7.98 -8.27 7.06
N ARG A 774 8.19 -7.56 8.17
CA ARG A 774 8.43 -8.17 9.50
C ARG A 774 7.35 -9.19 9.84
N ASP A 775 6.09 -8.80 9.69
CA ASP A 775 4.95 -9.63 10.07
C ASP A 775 4.79 -10.85 9.15
N VAL A 776 5.00 -10.75 7.84
CA VAL A 776 4.81 -11.89 6.91
C VAL A 776 6.07 -12.73 6.71
N PHE A 777 7.25 -12.12 6.76
CA PHE A 777 8.54 -12.70 6.37
C PHE A 777 9.60 -12.69 7.50
N SER A 778 9.26 -12.62 8.80
CA SER A 778 10.28 -12.70 9.88
C SER A 778 11.20 -13.93 9.84
N CYS A 779 10.77 -15.06 9.25
CA CYS A 779 11.68 -16.19 9.01
C CYS A 779 12.78 -15.91 7.98
N ARG A 780 12.75 -14.78 7.24
CA ARG A 780 13.79 -14.28 6.32
C ARG A 780 14.69 -13.26 7.00
N ILE A 781 14.18 -12.49 7.95
CA ILE A 781 14.99 -11.72 8.90
C ILE A 781 15.97 -12.66 9.64
N GLU A 782 15.48 -13.80 10.14
CA GLU A 782 16.33 -14.85 10.75
C GLU A 782 17.38 -15.45 9.78
N VAL A 783 17.15 -15.42 8.46
CA VAL A 783 18.11 -15.90 7.44
C VAL A 783 19.17 -14.85 7.16
N ILE A 784 18.78 -13.58 7.03
CA ILE A 784 19.71 -12.48 6.77
C ILE A 784 20.62 -12.24 7.98
N ASP A 785 20.08 -12.24 9.21
CA ASP A 785 20.87 -12.14 10.45
C ASP A 785 21.84 -13.32 10.61
N ALA A 786 21.42 -14.55 10.25
CA ALA A 786 22.33 -15.70 10.23
C ALA A 786 23.43 -15.57 9.15
N ALA A 787 23.14 -14.97 7.99
CA ALA A 787 24.12 -14.71 6.95
C ALA A 787 25.14 -13.64 7.37
N VAL A 788 24.69 -12.55 7.99
CA VAL A 788 25.56 -11.50 8.54
C VAL A 788 26.51 -12.08 9.58
N ARG A 789 26.01 -12.87 10.55
CA ARG A 789 26.85 -13.52 11.58
C ARG A 789 27.87 -14.48 10.98
N LEU A 790 27.46 -15.31 10.01
CA LEU A 790 28.36 -16.22 9.29
C LEU A 790 29.51 -15.47 8.56
N VAL A 791 29.26 -14.25 8.10
CA VAL A 791 30.28 -13.39 7.48
C VAL A 791 31.14 -12.66 8.52
N ILE A 792 30.58 -12.25 9.66
CA ILE A 792 31.34 -11.67 10.78
C ILE A 792 32.37 -12.67 11.32
N GLU A 793 32.00 -13.95 11.43
CA GLU A 793 32.89 -15.04 11.89
C GLU A 793 34.01 -15.37 10.88
N HIS A 794 33.90 -14.99 9.60
CA HIS A 794 34.90 -15.29 8.57
C HIS A 794 36.07 -14.29 8.61
N GLU A 795 37.21 -14.75 9.11
CA GLU A 795 38.47 -13.97 9.14
C GLU A 795 39.11 -13.89 7.74
N GLU A 796 39.55 -12.70 7.33
CA GLU A 796 40.21 -12.51 6.05
C GLU A 796 41.57 -13.22 5.98
N VAL A 797 41.85 -13.86 4.83
CA VAL A 797 43.17 -14.42 4.54
C VAL A 797 44.18 -13.28 4.30
N GLU A 798 45.40 -13.41 4.82
CA GLU A 798 46.47 -12.41 4.62
C GLU A 798 46.73 -12.15 3.12
N GLY A 799 46.48 -10.92 2.68
CA GLY A 799 46.56 -10.52 1.26
C GLY A 799 45.32 -10.82 0.41
N GLY A 800 44.22 -11.27 1.02
CA GLY A 800 42.92 -11.48 0.37
C GLY A 800 42.09 -10.20 0.22
N GLN A 801 40.84 -10.37 -0.23
CA GLN A 801 39.85 -9.31 -0.32
C GLN A 801 39.35 -8.88 1.08
N ILE A 802 38.92 -7.63 1.22
CA ILE A 802 38.39 -7.09 2.48
C ILE A 802 37.00 -7.69 2.79
N ASN A 803 36.73 -7.94 4.07
CA ASN A 803 35.38 -8.27 4.56
C ASN A 803 34.76 -7.02 5.22
N HIS A 804 34.04 -6.21 4.44
CA HIS A 804 33.51 -4.92 4.90
C HIS A 804 32.55 -5.10 6.10
N VAL A 805 31.72 -6.14 6.08
CA VAL A 805 30.84 -6.53 7.21
C VAL A 805 31.64 -6.72 8.51
N ARG A 806 32.65 -7.60 8.49
CA ARG A 806 33.47 -7.92 9.67
C ARG A 806 34.26 -6.70 10.15
N ARG A 807 34.86 -5.95 9.22
CA ARG A 807 35.60 -4.73 9.53
C ARG A 807 34.72 -3.71 10.24
N ASN A 808 33.54 -3.42 9.70
CA ASN A 808 32.62 -2.43 10.25
C ASN A 808 32.02 -2.88 11.59
N TYR A 809 31.69 -4.17 11.75
CA TYR A 809 31.32 -4.76 13.04
C TYR A 809 32.42 -4.60 14.09
N LEU A 810 33.69 -4.89 13.76
CA LEU A 810 34.81 -4.77 14.69
C LEU A 810 35.07 -3.32 15.11
N THR A 811 34.98 -2.37 14.18
CA THR A 811 35.08 -0.94 14.46
C THR A 811 33.96 -0.50 15.42
N LEU A 812 32.69 -0.77 15.07
CA LEU A 812 31.54 -0.38 15.89
C LEU A 812 31.58 -1.04 17.28
N LYS A 813 31.94 -2.33 17.38
CA LYS A 813 32.10 -3.01 18.67
C LYS A 813 33.19 -2.35 19.53
N ALA A 814 34.32 -1.99 18.94
CA ALA A 814 35.41 -1.31 19.66
C ALA A 814 35.01 0.09 20.15
N GLU A 815 34.26 0.86 19.34
CA GLU A 815 33.70 2.14 19.75
C GLU A 815 32.70 2.01 20.90
N LEU A 816 31.74 1.08 20.81
CA LEU A 816 30.76 0.86 21.87
C LEU A 816 31.42 0.47 23.20
N ILE A 817 32.46 -0.37 23.17
CA ILE A 817 33.26 -0.72 24.35
C ILE A 817 34.03 0.51 24.89
N ALA A 818 34.54 1.38 24.01
CA ALA A 818 35.20 2.63 24.42
C ALA A 818 34.21 3.65 25.04
N ASP A 819 32.96 3.66 24.56
CA ASP A 819 31.83 4.42 25.13
C ASP A 819 31.32 3.82 26.46
N GLY A 820 31.89 2.69 26.92
CA GLY A 820 31.62 2.07 28.21
C GLY A 820 30.61 0.93 28.21
N MET A 821 30.16 0.48 27.03
CA MET A 821 29.22 -0.63 26.89
C MET A 821 29.88 -1.99 27.23
N PRO A 822 29.18 -2.91 27.92
CA PRO A 822 29.68 -4.27 28.13
C PRO A 822 29.95 -5.00 26.81
N GLU A 823 31.02 -5.80 26.74
CA GLU A 823 31.43 -6.48 25.50
C GLU A 823 30.32 -7.36 24.90
N GLU A 824 29.53 -8.04 25.74
CA GLU A 824 28.40 -8.88 25.30
C GLU A 824 27.27 -8.07 24.66
N GLU A 825 26.97 -6.88 25.19
CA GLU A 825 25.95 -5.98 24.64
C GLU A 825 26.45 -5.29 23.36
N ALA A 826 27.72 -4.86 23.37
CA ALA A 826 28.39 -4.30 22.20
C ALA A 826 28.50 -5.32 21.05
N ASP A 827 28.65 -6.61 21.34
CA ASP A 827 28.66 -7.69 20.35
C ASP A 827 27.31 -7.79 19.62
N ILE A 828 26.23 -7.87 20.38
CA ILE A 828 24.86 -7.96 19.87
C ILE A 828 24.53 -6.72 19.02
N LEU A 829 24.79 -5.52 19.55
CA LEU A 829 24.45 -4.27 18.86
C LEU A 829 25.34 -3.98 17.65
N ALA A 830 26.64 -4.29 17.71
CA ALA A 830 27.51 -4.12 16.54
C ALA A 830 27.21 -5.11 15.41
N SER A 831 26.62 -6.28 15.72
CA SER A 831 26.18 -7.26 14.73
C SER A 831 24.85 -6.90 14.03
N ALA A 832 24.11 -5.92 14.58
CA ALA A 832 22.81 -5.54 14.05
C ALA A 832 22.93 -4.92 12.66
N ARG A 833 22.11 -5.41 11.73
CA ARG A 833 22.01 -4.93 10.34
C ARG A 833 20.59 -4.81 9.81
N ILE A 834 19.57 -5.19 10.58
CA ILE A 834 18.18 -5.22 10.12
C ILE A 834 17.35 -4.31 11.02
N PHE A 835 16.80 -3.26 10.42
CA PHE A 835 16.11 -2.17 11.10
C PHE A 835 14.73 -1.93 10.50
N GLY A 836 13.78 -1.48 11.30
CA GLY A 836 12.43 -1.19 10.83
C GLY A 836 11.52 -0.65 11.92
N PRO A 837 10.20 -0.56 11.66
CA PRO A 837 9.24 -0.08 12.63
C PRO A 837 9.09 -1.04 13.82
N PRO A 838 8.68 -0.54 15.00
CA PRO A 838 8.41 -1.37 16.16
C PRO A 838 7.23 -2.32 15.89
N PRO A 839 7.11 -3.46 16.60
CA PRO A 839 5.96 -4.34 16.53
C PRO A 839 4.67 -3.55 16.76
N GLY A 840 3.74 -3.58 15.80
CA GLY A 840 2.59 -2.68 15.81
C GLY A 840 2.77 -1.37 15.01
N ALA A 841 3.81 -1.21 14.22
CA ALA A 841 3.89 -0.18 13.18
C ALA A 841 4.34 -0.77 11.83
N ILE A 842 4.02 -0.07 10.72
CA ILE A 842 4.20 -0.56 9.34
C ILE A 842 5.27 0.22 8.56
N GLY A 843 5.38 1.53 8.76
CA GLY A 843 6.32 2.38 8.02
C GLY A 843 6.84 3.61 8.77
N PRO A 844 7.70 4.41 8.13
CA PRO A 844 8.26 5.64 8.70
C PRO A 844 7.24 6.78 8.83
N ASN A 845 6.07 6.69 8.18
CA ASN A 845 4.98 7.66 8.20
C ASN A 845 5.42 9.07 7.77
N LEU A 846 6.36 9.15 6.81
CA LEU A 846 6.81 10.45 6.30
C LEU A 846 5.88 11.06 5.25
N ASP A 847 4.94 10.32 4.67
CA ASP A 847 4.22 10.76 3.49
C ASP A 847 3.31 11.95 3.80
N ASP A 848 2.47 11.84 4.83
CA ASP A 848 1.64 12.94 5.35
C ASP A 848 2.49 14.01 6.05
N ALA A 849 3.57 13.61 6.73
CA ALA A 849 4.50 14.52 7.38
C ALA A 849 5.13 15.51 6.38
N ILE A 850 5.52 14.97 5.23
CA ILE A 850 6.02 15.72 4.10
C ILE A 850 4.85 16.57 3.57
N LYS A 851 3.74 15.98 3.07
CA LYS A 851 2.58 16.70 2.49
C LYS A 851 2.07 17.88 3.33
N ALA A 852 2.09 17.78 4.66
CA ALA A 852 1.78 18.84 5.62
C ALA A 852 2.92 19.87 5.75
N SER A 853 3.40 20.40 4.61
CA SER A 853 4.56 21.29 4.51
C SER A 853 4.44 22.59 5.32
N GLY A 854 3.23 23.07 5.59
CA GLY A 854 3.00 24.21 6.50
C GLY A 854 3.39 23.96 7.96
N THR A 855 3.75 22.72 8.34
CA THR A 855 4.08 22.33 9.73
C THR A 855 5.58 22.27 10.03
N TRP A 856 6.45 22.54 9.05
CA TRP A 856 7.90 22.52 9.23
C TRP A 856 8.63 23.50 8.30
N ASP A 857 9.64 24.17 8.86
CA ASP A 857 10.53 25.07 8.12
C ASP A 857 11.76 24.36 7.56
N ASP A 858 12.34 23.44 8.34
CA ASP A 858 13.51 22.63 7.98
C ASP A 858 13.24 21.12 8.16
N LYS A 859 14.15 20.28 7.65
CA LYS A 859 13.94 18.82 7.58
C LYS A 859 14.17 18.08 8.90
N SER A 860 14.63 18.73 9.98
CA SER A 860 15.04 18.06 11.22
C SER A 860 13.90 17.25 11.86
N SER A 861 12.68 17.78 11.84
CA SER A 861 11.49 17.06 12.36
C SER A 861 11.17 15.80 11.55
N LEU A 862 11.37 15.83 10.23
CA LEU A 862 11.18 14.68 9.33
C LEU A 862 12.29 13.63 9.54
N ILE A 863 13.54 14.08 9.72
CA ILE A 863 14.70 13.23 10.05
C ILE A 863 14.49 12.52 11.39
N ASP A 864 14.07 13.27 12.42
CA ASP A 864 13.76 12.72 13.75
C ASP A 864 12.58 11.74 13.71
N LEU A 865 11.54 12.02 12.91
CA LEU A 865 10.40 11.12 12.70
C LEU A 865 10.84 9.80 12.05
N TYR A 866 11.67 9.86 11.01
CA TYR A 866 12.21 8.65 10.37
C TYR A 866 13.09 7.85 11.32
N LEU A 867 14.07 8.50 11.97
CA LEU A 867 15.02 7.84 12.88
C LEU A 867 14.33 7.22 14.09
N SER A 868 13.39 7.93 14.71
CA SER A 868 12.64 7.44 15.87
C SER A 868 11.77 6.22 15.53
N ARG A 869 11.17 6.18 14.32
CA ARG A 869 10.31 5.07 13.90
C ARG A 869 11.09 3.90 13.34
N MET A 870 12.12 4.13 12.54
CA MET A 870 12.85 3.06 11.83
C MET A 870 14.04 2.48 12.61
N GLY A 871 14.51 3.16 13.66
CA GLY A 871 15.64 2.75 14.48
C GLY A 871 15.43 1.56 15.42
N HIS A 872 14.53 0.61 15.10
CA HIS A 872 14.31 -0.59 15.91
C HIS A 872 14.94 -1.83 15.27
N ILE A 873 15.74 -2.57 16.04
CA ILE A 873 16.50 -3.74 15.58
C ILE A 873 15.58 -4.98 15.50
N HIS A 874 15.71 -5.78 14.44
CA HIS A 874 15.04 -7.08 14.29
C HIS A 874 16.06 -8.17 13.93
N SER A 875 16.53 -8.94 14.90
CA SER A 875 17.51 -10.04 14.73
C SER A 875 17.02 -11.33 15.40
N ARG A 876 17.87 -12.36 15.51
CA ARG A 876 17.60 -13.57 16.31
C ARG A 876 17.57 -13.30 17.82
N GLU A 877 18.11 -12.16 18.28
CA GLU A 877 18.29 -11.80 19.68
C GLU A 877 17.42 -10.61 20.12
N LEU A 878 17.39 -9.53 19.33
CA LEU A 878 16.59 -8.32 19.60
C LEU A 878 15.37 -8.29 18.67
N TRP A 879 14.20 -7.86 19.15
CA TRP A 879 12.99 -7.84 18.32
C TRP A 879 12.10 -6.62 18.53
N GLY A 880 12.39 -5.55 17.78
CA GLY A 880 11.66 -4.29 17.88
C GLY A 880 12.17 -3.36 18.97
N GLU A 881 13.40 -3.55 19.44
CA GLU A 881 14.04 -2.73 20.47
C GLU A 881 14.67 -1.49 19.82
N ASN A 882 14.37 -0.31 20.37
CA ASN A 882 14.83 0.96 19.80
C ASN A 882 16.29 1.23 20.17
N HIS A 883 17.14 1.37 19.16
CA HIS A 883 18.52 1.75 19.31
C HIS A 883 18.89 2.80 18.24
N ARG A 884 18.24 3.96 18.29
CA ARG A 884 18.47 5.08 17.34
C ARG A 884 19.96 5.34 17.05
N ALA A 885 20.81 5.44 18.07
CA ALA A 885 22.25 5.69 17.86
C ALA A 885 22.98 4.55 17.12
N ILE A 886 22.54 3.30 17.28
CA ILE A 886 23.07 2.15 16.51
C ILE A 886 22.57 2.20 15.07
N PHE A 887 21.32 2.62 14.86
CA PHE A 887 20.76 2.83 13.53
C PHE A 887 21.50 3.94 12.77
N GLU A 888 21.75 5.08 13.41
CA GLU A 888 22.56 6.18 12.84
C GLU A 888 23.97 5.69 12.43
N ARG A 889 24.68 4.96 13.31
CA ARG A 889 25.99 4.36 12.96
C ARG A 889 25.91 3.29 11.87
N ALA A 890 24.81 2.54 11.77
CA ALA A 890 24.57 1.56 10.71
C ALA A 890 24.17 2.19 9.36
N LEU A 891 23.71 3.45 9.37
CA LEU A 891 23.45 4.25 8.16
C LEU A 891 24.66 5.05 7.70
N SER A 892 25.43 5.65 8.62
CA SER A 892 26.61 6.47 8.29
C SER A 892 27.68 5.67 7.55
N GLY A 893 28.15 6.19 6.42
CA GLY A 893 29.04 5.50 5.47
C GLY A 893 28.32 4.50 4.55
N THR A 894 27.05 4.77 4.20
CA THR A 894 26.35 4.01 3.16
C THR A 894 26.64 4.61 1.78
N ASP A 895 27.22 3.83 0.88
CA ASP A 895 27.53 4.30 -0.49
C ASP A 895 26.31 4.23 -1.42
N VAL A 896 25.43 3.24 -1.21
CA VAL A 896 24.31 2.91 -2.09
C VAL A 896 23.06 2.62 -1.27
N ALA A 897 21.91 3.18 -1.64
CA ALA A 897 20.62 2.80 -1.09
C ALA A 897 19.68 2.29 -2.20
N MET A 898 19.01 1.16 -1.99
CA MET A 898 18.19 0.52 -3.02
C MET A 898 16.80 0.05 -2.58
N LEU A 899 15.86 0.14 -3.53
CA LEU A 899 14.48 -0.37 -3.44
C LEU A 899 14.17 -1.22 -4.68
N SER A 900 13.35 -2.26 -4.55
CA SER A 900 12.89 -3.07 -5.69
C SER A 900 11.57 -2.59 -6.26
N ARG A 901 11.40 -2.68 -7.59
CA ARG A 901 10.14 -2.43 -8.30
C ARG A 901 9.83 -3.58 -9.26
N SER A 902 8.68 -4.23 -9.10
CA SER A 902 8.30 -5.44 -9.86
C SER A 902 6.86 -5.45 -10.39
N SER A 903 6.20 -4.28 -10.36
CA SER A 903 4.86 -4.02 -10.92
C SER A 903 4.96 -3.05 -12.09
N ASN A 904 4.26 -3.34 -13.18
CA ASN A 904 4.09 -2.45 -14.32
C ASN A 904 2.99 -1.41 -14.08
N TYR A 905 2.06 -1.66 -13.16
CA TYR A 905 1.09 -0.65 -12.72
C TYR A 905 1.77 0.40 -11.82
N PHE A 906 2.31 -0.03 -10.68
CA PHE A 906 2.90 0.88 -9.69
C PHE A 906 4.32 1.30 -10.11
N GLY A 907 4.50 2.57 -10.48
CA GLY A 907 5.81 3.22 -10.64
C GLY A 907 6.41 3.73 -9.31
N VAL A 908 7.38 4.63 -9.38
CA VAL A 908 7.89 5.38 -8.21
C VAL A 908 7.13 6.69 -7.95
N LEU A 909 6.45 7.27 -8.96
CA LEU A 909 5.63 8.47 -8.78
C LEU A 909 4.12 8.17 -8.67
N ASN A 910 3.68 6.94 -8.93
CA ASN A 910 2.27 6.55 -8.74
C ASN A 910 1.88 6.36 -7.25
N THR A 911 2.84 6.12 -6.35
CA THR A 911 2.61 5.99 -4.91
C THR A 911 3.63 6.82 -4.12
N ASP A 912 3.28 7.08 -2.87
CA ASP A 912 4.02 7.85 -1.87
C ASP A 912 5.21 7.08 -1.26
N GLY A 913 5.02 5.80 -0.95
CA GLY A 913 6.06 4.92 -0.37
C GLY A 913 7.50 5.05 -0.96
N PRO A 914 7.72 5.17 -2.27
CA PRO A 914 9.07 5.34 -2.83
C PRO A 914 9.83 6.55 -2.28
N PHE A 915 9.21 7.73 -2.17
CA PHE A 915 9.87 8.89 -1.55
C PHE A 915 9.90 8.75 -0.03
N GLU A 916 8.85 8.19 0.58
CA GLU A 916 8.74 7.98 2.03
C GLU A 916 9.85 7.06 2.57
N TRP A 917 10.21 6.01 1.81
CA TRP A 917 11.19 5.01 2.22
C TRP A 917 12.59 5.25 1.66
N LEU A 918 12.76 5.34 0.33
CA LEU A 918 14.09 5.50 -0.30
C LEU A 918 14.56 6.94 -0.21
N GLY A 919 13.66 7.90 -0.47
CA GLY A 919 13.94 9.32 -0.26
C GLY A 919 14.18 9.63 1.22
N GLY A 920 13.31 9.18 2.12
CA GLY A 920 13.46 9.35 3.57
C GLY A 920 14.77 8.79 4.12
N LEU A 921 15.19 7.61 3.64
CA LEU A 921 16.49 7.02 3.94
C LEU A 921 17.66 7.89 3.44
N SER A 922 17.57 8.38 2.19
CA SER A 922 18.58 9.28 1.60
C SER A 922 18.74 10.56 2.40
N MET A 923 17.63 11.20 2.79
CA MET A 923 17.59 12.42 3.58
C MET A 923 18.27 12.25 4.95
N VAL A 924 18.10 11.09 5.58
CA VAL A 924 18.76 10.77 6.85
C VAL A 924 20.26 10.51 6.67
N ILE A 925 20.67 9.77 5.63
CA ILE A 925 22.10 9.54 5.35
C ILE A 925 22.80 10.86 4.98
N GLU A 926 22.19 11.70 4.15
CA GLU A 926 22.70 13.04 3.82
C GLU A 926 22.87 13.93 5.07
N HIS A 927 21.96 13.83 6.03
CA HIS A 927 22.08 14.54 7.31
C HIS A 927 23.25 14.03 8.18
N LEU A 928 23.52 12.73 8.18
CA LEU A 928 24.58 12.11 8.99
C LEU A 928 25.98 12.33 8.39
N ASP A 929 26.10 12.15 7.07
CA ASP A 929 27.40 12.11 6.37
C ASP A 929 27.71 13.40 5.60
N GLY A 930 26.73 14.28 5.40
CA GLY A 930 26.84 15.51 4.61
C GLY A 930 26.70 15.33 3.09
N THR A 931 26.59 14.08 2.62
CA THR A 931 26.36 13.71 1.22
C THR A 931 25.35 12.57 1.12
N PRO A 932 24.41 12.57 0.16
CA PRO A 932 23.47 11.45 -0.05
C PRO A 932 24.18 10.23 -0.68
N PRO A 933 23.64 9.01 -0.48
CA PRO A 933 24.10 7.79 -1.14
C PRO A 933 23.64 7.73 -2.61
N GLU A 934 24.26 6.87 -3.42
CA GLU A 934 23.77 6.56 -4.76
C GLU A 934 22.43 5.79 -4.67
N LEU A 935 21.36 6.38 -5.21
CA LEU A 935 20.00 5.83 -5.11
C LEU A 935 19.68 4.94 -6.31
N MET A 936 19.37 3.68 -6.04
CA MET A 936 19.17 2.65 -7.06
C MET A 936 17.80 1.98 -6.97
N ILE A 937 17.25 1.61 -8.13
CA ILE A 937 16.07 0.78 -8.28
C ILE A 937 16.48 -0.58 -8.86
N SER A 938 16.20 -1.65 -8.11
CA SER A 938 16.20 -3.01 -8.65
C SER A 938 14.93 -3.19 -9.49
N ASP A 939 15.03 -2.91 -10.79
CA ASP A 939 13.94 -2.97 -11.75
C ASP A 939 13.73 -4.42 -12.21
N LEU A 940 12.63 -4.98 -11.72
CA LEU A 940 12.20 -6.36 -11.93
C LEU A 940 10.82 -6.40 -12.62
N ARG A 941 10.37 -5.27 -13.21
CA ARG A 941 9.08 -5.16 -13.92
C ARG A 941 9.08 -6.00 -15.20
N ASN A 942 10.21 -6.03 -15.90
CA ASN A 942 10.44 -6.90 -17.05
C ASN A 942 11.12 -8.22 -16.60
N PRO A 943 10.44 -9.38 -16.65
CA PRO A 943 11.03 -10.65 -16.20
C PRO A 943 12.17 -11.18 -17.10
N HIS A 944 12.36 -10.60 -18.29
CA HIS A 944 13.42 -10.97 -19.23
C HIS A 944 14.62 -10.00 -19.22
N LYS A 945 14.48 -8.84 -18.57
CA LYS A 945 15.52 -7.81 -18.42
C LYS A 945 15.46 -7.25 -16.99
N ALA A 946 15.85 -8.07 -16.03
CA ALA A 946 16.02 -7.65 -14.65
C ALA A 946 17.35 -6.90 -14.51
N GLU A 947 17.34 -5.71 -13.91
CA GLU A 947 18.49 -4.81 -13.83
C GLU A 947 18.46 -3.95 -12.56
N ILE A 948 19.57 -3.27 -12.24
CA ILE A 948 19.66 -2.30 -11.15
C ILE A 948 20.07 -0.96 -11.79
N VAL A 949 19.14 0.00 -11.82
CA VAL A 949 19.27 1.30 -12.50
C VAL A 949 19.22 2.44 -11.50
N SER A 950 19.72 3.63 -11.87
CA SER A 950 19.66 4.78 -10.95
C SER A 950 18.21 5.25 -10.77
N LEU A 951 17.89 5.80 -9.60
CA LEU A 951 16.58 6.40 -9.34
C LEU A 951 16.30 7.59 -10.27
N SER A 952 17.34 8.33 -10.67
CA SER A 952 17.22 9.46 -11.62
C SER A 952 16.81 8.98 -13.01
N GLU A 953 17.49 7.96 -13.55
CA GLU A 953 17.12 7.29 -14.81
C GLU A 953 15.68 6.76 -14.74
N PHE A 954 15.33 6.07 -13.64
CA PHE A 954 13.98 5.50 -13.47
C PHE A 954 12.90 6.60 -13.44
N ILE A 955 13.10 7.69 -12.68
CA ILE A 955 12.15 8.81 -12.60
C ILE A 955 12.02 9.52 -13.95
N ARG A 956 13.14 9.81 -14.63
CA ARG A 956 13.16 10.45 -15.95
C ARG A 956 12.44 9.59 -17.00
N ARG A 957 12.68 8.27 -16.99
CA ARG A 957 11.98 7.30 -17.85
C ARG A 957 10.48 7.22 -17.54
N GLU A 958 10.08 7.21 -16.26
CA GLU A 958 8.65 7.20 -15.87
C GLU A 958 7.94 8.51 -16.24
N LEU A 959 8.58 9.67 -16.05
CA LEU A 959 8.08 10.98 -16.47
C LEU A 959 7.81 11.01 -17.98
N ARG A 960 8.76 10.59 -18.81
CA ARG A 960 8.57 10.51 -20.28
C ARG A 960 7.53 9.48 -20.70
N ALA A 961 7.49 8.32 -20.07
CA ALA A 961 6.55 7.27 -20.44
C ALA A 961 5.10 7.63 -20.06
N ARG A 962 4.91 8.35 -18.93
CA ARG A 962 3.58 8.64 -18.33
C ARG A 962 3.26 10.13 -18.32
N TYR A 963 3.90 10.89 -17.44
CA TYR A 963 3.42 12.22 -17.04
C TYR A 963 3.63 13.33 -18.09
N TYR A 964 4.55 13.13 -19.04
CA TYR A 964 4.72 13.95 -20.24
C TYR A 964 3.98 13.41 -21.47
N ASN A 965 3.49 12.17 -21.40
CA ASN A 965 2.98 11.44 -22.55
C ASN A 965 1.49 11.75 -22.80
N PRO A 966 1.10 12.36 -23.94
CA PRO A 966 -0.30 12.64 -24.23
C PRO A 966 -1.15 11.38 -24.24
N ARG A 967 -0.63 10.21 -24.67
CA ARG A 967 -1.36 8.93 -24.64
C ARG A 967 -1.78 8.54 -23.22
N TRP A 968 -0.90 8.76 -22.23
CA TRP A 968 -1.23 8.49 -20.83
C TRP A 968 -2.25 9.51 -20.31
N ILE A 969 -2.04 10.80 -20.61
CA ILE A 969 -2.91 11.91 -20.19
C ILE A 969 -4.33 11.73 -20.75
N GLU A 970 -4.48 11.46 -22.04
CA GLU A 970 -5.76 11.11 -22.71
C GLU A 970 -6.42 9.90 -22.05
N GLY A 971 -5.66 8.83 -21.80
CA GLY A 971 -6.13 7.65 -21.08
C GLY A 971 -6.67 7.99 -19.69
N GLN A 972 -6.02 8.91 -18.95
CA GLN A 972 -6.59 9.42 -17.69
C GLN A 972 -7.86 10.25 -17.93
N MET A 973 -7.91 11.08 -18.97
CA MET A 973 -9.06 11.95 -19.26
C MET A 973 -10.37 11.17 -19.51
N GLU A 974 -10.30 9.95 -20.05
CA GLU A 974 -11.45 9.05 -20.21
C GLU A 974 -12.13 8.64 -18.88
N HIS A 975 -11.42 8.79 -17.75
CA HIS A 975 -11.90 8.51 -16.40
C HIS A 975 -12.21 9.76 -15.56
N GLY A 976 -12.34 10.92 -16.20
CA GLY A 976 -12.93 12.12 -15.58
C GLY A 976 -12.28 12.50 -14.25
N TYR A 977 -13.09 12.57 -13.19
CA TYR A 977 -12.66 12.96 -11.84
C TYR A 977 -11.50 12.11 -11.30
N SER A 978 -11.59 10.78 -11.43
CA SER A 978 -10.55 9.86 -10.94
C SER A 978 -9.29 9.94 -11.81
N GLY A 979 -9.44 10.23 -13.10
CA GLY A 979 -8.32 10.50 -14.01
C GLY A 979 -7.51 11.72 -13.58
N ALA A 980 -8.18 12.86 -13.40
CA ALA A 980 -7.60 14.11 -12.92
C ALA A 980 -6.94 13.98 -11.54
N ARG A 981 -7.52 13.17 -10.65
CA ARG A 981 -6.96 12.83 -9.34
C ARG A 981 -5.61 12.11 -9.45
N GLU A 982 -5.47 11.11 -10.31
CA GLU A 982 -4.19 10.40 -10.49
C GLU A 982 -3.10 11.29 -11.12
N MET A 983 -3.47 12.26 -11.98
CA MET A 983 -2.54 13.29 -12.43
C MET A 983 -2.00 14.10 -11.25
N ALA A 984 -2.88 14.63 -10.39
CA ALA A 984 -2.47 15.42 -9.22
C ALA A 984 -1.63 14.62 -8.20
N LYS A 985 -1.93 13.32 -8.04
CA LYS A 985 -1.17 12.42 -7.18
C LYS A 985 0.29 12.30 -7.61
N ALA A 986 0.56 12.17 -8.91
CA ALA A 986 1.93 12.07 -9.43
C ALA A 986 2.77 13.32 -9.13
N ILE A 987 2.18 14.51 -9.28
CA ILE A 987 2.84 15.79 -8.97
C ILE A 987 3.14 15.90 -7.47
N THR A 988 2.21 15.45 -6.62
CA THR A 988 2.40 15.41 -5.16
C THR A 988 3.52 14.45 -4.75
N ASN A 989 3.68 13.32 -5.45
CA ASN A 989 4.74 12.36 -5.16
C ASN A 989 6.11 12.82 -5.69
N LEU A 990 6.18 13.52 -6.84
CA LEU A 990 7.42 14.16 -7.28
C LEU A 990 7.87 15.25 -6.29
N TRP A 991 6.92 16.02 -5.77
CA TRP A 991 7.17 16.98 -4.69
C TRP A 991 7.69 16.29 -3.41
N GLY A 992 7.22 15.09 -3.08
CA GLY A 992 7.81 14.26 -2.01
C GLY A 992 9.28 13.89 -2.24
N PHE A 993 9.68 13.62 -3.50
CA PHE A 993 11.08 13.47 -3.88
C PHE A 993 11.86 14.79 -3.89
N GLN A 994 11.24 15.93 -4.18
CA GLN A 994 11.91 17.25 -4.05
C GLN A 994 12.28 17.52 -2.58
N VAL A 995 11.38 17.20 -1.64
CA VAL A 995 11.63 17.36 -0.20
C VAL A 995 12.74 16.42 0.29
N THR A 996 12.70 15.15 -0.11
CA THR A 996 13.61 14.13 0.42
C THR A 996 14.95 14.04 -0.31
N THR A 997 14.97 14.29 -1.61
CA THR A 997 16.15 14.16 -2.50
C THR A 997 16.22 15.36 -3.46
N PRO A 998 16.48 16.59 -2.96
CA PRO A 998 16.33 17.81 -3.74
C PRO A 998 17.25 17.89 -4.96
N HIS A 999 18.42 17.25 -4.93
CA HIS A 999 19.37 17.24 -6.04
C HIS A 999 18.94 16.35 -7.22
N LEU A 1000 17.94 15.48 -7.03
CA LEU A 1000 17.46 14.56 -8.06
C LEU A 1000 16.34 15.19 -8.90
N VAL A 1001 15.48 15.99 -8.28
CA VAL A 1001 14.38 16.69 -8.95
C VAL A 1001 14.90 18.05 -9.42
N THR A 1002 14.83 18.27 -10.73
CA THR A 1002 15.56 19.33 -11.45
C THR A 1002 14.58 20.28 -12.15
N ASP A 1003 14.99 21.53 -12.41
CA ASP A 1003 14.10 22.56 -12.97
C ASP A 1003 13.47 22.14 -14.31
N ASP A 1004 14.18 21.37 -15.15
CA ASP A 1004 13.64 20.84 -16.41
C ASP A 1004 12.44 19.90 -16.18
N MET A 1005 12.44 19.15 -15.08
CA MET A 1005 11.32 18.28 -14.72
C MET A 1005 10.05 19.07 -14.42
N TRP A 1006 10.17 20.15 -13.64
CA TRP A 1006 9.05 21.02 -13.28
C TRP A 1006 8.58 21.87 -14.46
N ASN A 1007 9.51 22.42 -15.25
CA ASN A 1007 9.21 23.18 -16.46
C ASN A 1007 8.42 22.35 -17.47
N GLU A 1008 8.81 21.11 -17.74
CA GLU A 1008 8.08 20.23 -18.68
C GLU A 1008 6.73 19.76 -18.09
N LEU A 1009 6.60 19.58 -16.77
CA LEU A 1009 5.31 19.31 -16.13
C LEU A 1009 4.35 20.51 -16.21
N PHE A 1010 4.85 21.72 -16.00
CA PHE A 1010 4.09 22.96 -16.17
C PHE A 1010 3.66 23.14 -17.63
N ALA A 1011 4.58 23.01 -18.59
CA ALA A 1011 4.26 23.07 -20.01
C ALA A 1011 3.19 22.02 -20.40
N THR A 1012 3.34 20.78 -19.92
CA THR A 1012 2.43 19.68 -20.27
C THR A 1012 1.04 19.82 -19.63
N LEU A 1013 0.96 20.01 -18.32
CA LEU A 1013 -0.31 19.91 -17.56
C LEU A 1013 -1.01 21.24 -17.31
N ILE A 1014 -0.26 22.35 -17.38
CA ILE A 1014 -0.77 23.70 -17.15
C ILE A 1014 -0.90 24.40 -18.50
N GLN A 1015 0.19 24.59 -19.26
CA GLN A 1015 0.12 25.25 -20.58
C GLN A 1015 -0.46 24.38 -21.71
N ASP A 1016 -0.81 23.12 -21.43
CA ASP A 1016 -1.41 22.18 -22.38
C ASP A 1016 -0.59 22.03 -23.68
N LYS A 1017 0.72 21.77 -23.54
CA LYS A 1017 1.72 21.61 -24.62
C LYS A 1017 1.28 20.71 -25.80
N HIS A 1018 0.33 19.79 -25.56
CA HIS A 1018 -0.17 18.84 -26.55
C HIS A 1018 -1.57 19.17 -27.11
N ASP A 1019 -2.13 20.36 -26.78
CA ASP A 1019 -3.45 20.85 -27.22
C ASP A 1019 -4.64 19.90 -26.88
N LEU A 1020 -4.61 19.23 -25.72
CA LEU A 1020 -5.60 18.20 -25.34
C LEU A 1020 -6.91 18.79 -24.79
N GLY A 1021 -6.93 20.08 -24.43
CA GLY A 1021 -8.05 20.75 -23.80
C GLY A 1021 -8.10 20.56 -22.29
N LEU A 1022 -6.93 20.49 -21.62
CA LEU A 1022 -6.80 20.17 -20.19
C LEU A 1022 -7.59 21.11 -19.29
N ASP A 1023 -7.60 22.41 -19.57
CA ASP A 1023 -8.37 23.40 -18.80
C ASP A 1023 -9.86 23.05 -18.74
N LYS A 1024 -10.44 22.74 -19.90
CA LYS A 1024 -11.84 22.32 -20.00
C LYS A 1024 -12.08 20.97 -19.33
N PHE A 1025 -11.11 20.06 -19.39
CA PHE A 1025 -11.18 18.77 -18.72
C PHE A 1025 -11.19 18.93 -17.19
N PHE A 1026 -10.24 19.67 -16.60
CA PHE A 1026 -10.19 19.92 -15.17
C PHE A 1026 -11.43 20.71 -14.69
N ASP A 1027 -11.80 21.79 -15.39
CA ASP A 1027 -13.01 22.60 -15.12
C ASP A 1027 -14.29 21.75 -14.96
N ALA A 1028 -14.42 20.72 -15.81
CA ALA A 1028 -15.62 19.88 -15.89
C ALA A 1028 -15.60 18.67 -14.96
N ASN A 1029 -14.40 18.20 -14.56
CA ASN A 1029 -14.26 16.92 -13.87
C ASN A 1029 -13.72 17.04 -12.44
N ASN A 1030 -12.65 17.81 -12.22
CA ASN A 1030 -12.02 17.97 -10.90
C ASN A 1030 -11.13 19.23 -10.85
N PRO A 1031 -11.71 20.45 -10.75
CA PRO A 1031 -10.92 21.68 -10.70
C PRO A 1031 -10.04 21.74 -9.45
N TRP A 1032 -10.44 21.07 -8.37
CA TRP A 1032 -9.69 20.98 -7.11
C TRP A 1032 -8.42 20.15 -7.22
N ALA A 1033 -8.36 19.14 -8.11
CA ALA A 1033 -7.11 18.46 -8.45
C ALA A 1033 -6.13 19.39 -9.18
N GLN A 1034 -6.61 20.22 -10.12
CA GLN A 1034 -5.76 21.21 -10.79
C GLN A 1034 -5.24 22.27 -9.81
N GLN A 1035 -6.07 22.72 -8.86
CA GLN A 1035 -5.62 23.59 -7.75
C GLN A 1035 -4.52 22.94 -6.92
N SER A 1036 -4.60 21.64 -6.64
CA SER A 1036 -3.56 20.89 -5.91
C SER A 1036 -2.24 20.82 -6.69
N VAL A 1037 -2.29 20.55 -8.01
CA VAL A 1037 -1.11 20.59 -8.90
C VAL A 1037 -0.46 21.97 -8.86
N MET A 1038 -1.23 23.04 -9.11
CA MET A 1038 -0.71 24.41 -9.13
C MET A 1038 -0.14 24.81 -7.77
N ALA A 1039 -0.77 24.42 -6.66
CA ALA A 1039 -0.27 24.72 -5.31
C ALA A 1039 1.03 23.98 -4.94
N ARG A 1040 1.27 22.76 -5.44
CA ARG A 1040 2.59 22.08 -5.26
C ARG A 1040 3.67 22.69 -6.14
N MET A 1041 3.35 23.06 -7.38
CA MET A 1041 4.28 23.79 -8.25
C MET A 1041 4.67 25.15 -7.64
N LEU A 1042 3.69 25.96 -7.21
CA LEU A 1042 3.93 27.26 -6.56
C LEU A 1042 4.69 27.15 -5.23
N GLU A 1043 4.42 26.13 -4.40
CA GLU A 1043 5.23 25.94 -3.18
C GLU A 1043 6.69 25.56 -3.49
N THR A 1044 6.93 24.84 -4.59
CA THR A 1044 8.31 24.50 -5.00
C THR A 1044 9.09 25.77 -5.38
N VAL A 1045 8.42 26.76 -5.99
CA VAL A 1045 8.97 28.11 -6.20
C VAL A 1045 9.17 28.85 -4.87
N GLU A 1046 8.16 28.87 -3.99
CA GLU A 1046 8.21 29.54 -2.68
C GLU A 1046 9.39 29.06 -1.82
N ARG A 1047 9.68 27.75 -1.84
CA ARG A 1047 10.81 27.15 -1.11
C ARG A 1047 12.16 27.31 -1.82
N GLY A 1048 12.20 27.92 -3.00
CA GLY A 1048 13.43 28.13 -3.78
C GLY A 1048 14.02 26.82 -4.33
N TRP A 1049 13.18 25.82 -4.61
CA TRP A 1049 13.59 24.53 -5.17
C TRP A 1049 13.32 24.38 -6.67
N TRP A 1050 12.56 25.31 -7.25
CA TRP A 1050 12.36 25.45 -8.69
C TRP A 1050 12.59 26.91 -9.08
N ASP A 1051 13.65 27.19 -9.85
CA ASP A 1051 13.95 28.53 -10.38
C ASP A 1051 13.14 28.81 -11.65
N ALA A 1052 11.81 28.86 -11.46
CA ALA A 1052 10.86 29.17 -12.52
C ALA A 1052 11.04 30.62 -13.02
N ASP A 1053 10.89 30.84 -14.32
CA ASP A 1053 10.96 32.19 -14.86
C ASP A 1053 9.78 33.07 -14.37
N PRO A 1054 9.93 34.40 -14.28
CA PRO A 1054 8.89 35.27 -13.72
C PRO A 1054 7.53 35.20 -14.43
N ALA A 1055 7.48 34.87 -15.74
CA ALA A 1055 6.22 34.73 -16.46
C ALA A 1055 5.53 33.40 -16.11
N THR A 1056 6.27 32.31 -15.95
CA THR A 1056 5.76 31.03 -15.43
C THR A 1056 5.16 31.21 -14.03
N ILE A 1057 5.86 31.88 -13.11
CA ILE A 1057 5.36 32.13 -11.75
C ILE A 1057 4.08 32.99 -11.79
N GLN A 1058 4.07 34.03 -12.63
CA GLN A 1058 2.92 34.89 -12.83
C GLN A 1058 1.70 34.11 -13.34
N GLU A 1059 1.82 33.40 -14.47
CA GLU A 1059 0.73 32.64 -15.08
C GLU A 1059 0.16 31.61 -14.10
N LEU A 1060 1.03 30.84 -13.44
CA LEU A 1060 0.64 29.82 -12.49
C LEU A 1060 -0.12 30.40 -11.28
N THR A 1061 0.29 31.57 -10.80
CA THR A 1061 -0.38 32.28 -9.69
C THR A 1061 -1.73 32.85 -10.13
N GLU A 1062 -1.81 33.45 -11.31
CA GLU A 1062 -3.06 34.00 -11.88
C GLU A 1062 -4.13 32.92 -12.00
N ARG A 1063 -3.78 31.81 -12.66
CA ARG A 1063 -4.69 30.68 -12.90
C ARG A 1063 -5.13 29.97 -11.62
N TYR A 1064 -4.23 29.89 -10.64
CA TYR A 1064 -4.56 29.38 -9.31
C TYR A 1064 -5.63 30.24 -8.62
N ILE A 1065 -5.45 31.57 -8.59
CA ILE A 1065 -6.40 32.51 -7.99
C ILE A 1065 -7.75 32.48 -8.72
N GLU A 1066 -7.75 32.43 -10.06
CA GLU A 1066 -8.97 32.32 -10.86
C GLU A 1066 -9.76 31.04 -10.56
N SER A 1067 -9.08 29.89 -10.44
CA SER A 1067 -9.71 28.62 -10.11
C SER A 1067 -10.36 28.64 -8.72
N VAL A 1068 -9.64 29.15 -7.70
CA VAL A 1068 -10.19 29.27 -6.33
C VAL A 1068 -11.34 30.28 -6.28
N ALA A 1069 -11.25 31.40 -7.01
CA ALA A 1069 -12.34 32.39 -7.12
C ALA A 1069 -13.62 31.83 -7.77
N LYS A 1070 -13.49 30.81 -8.65
CA LYS A 1070 -14.58 30.19 -9.40
C LYS A 1070 -15.21 28.98 -8.68
N TYR A 1071 -14.39 28.13 -8.07
CA TYR A 1071 -14.81 26.83 -7.52
C TYR A 1071 -14.69 26.71 -6.00
N GLY A 1072 -14.13 27.72 -5.34
CA GLY A 1072 -13.67 27.62 -3.96
C GLY A 1072 -12.39 26.79 -3.82
N PRO A 1073 -11.75 26.85 -2.65
CA PRO A 1073 -10.49 26.16 -2.38
C PRO A 1073 -10.66 24.64 -2.24
N CYS A 1074 -9.67 23.87 -2.69
CA CYS A 1074 -9.66 22.41 -2.60
C CYS A 1074 -9.47 21.84 -1.18
N CYS A 1075 -8.91 22.66 -0.28
CA CYS A 1075 -8.52 22.35 1.09
C CYS A 1075 -7.77 21.03 1.31
N CYS A 1076 -6.76 20.77 0.48
CA CYS A 1076 -5.66 19.88 0.83
C CYS A 1076 -4.66 20.57 1.78
N ALA A 1077 -3.76 19.77 2.38
CA ALA A 1077 -2.68 20.23 3.26
C ALA A 1077 -1.80 21.33 2.65
N ALA A 1078 -1.64 21.31 1.32
CA ALA A 1078 -0.89 22.32 0.56
C ALA A 1078 -1.47 23.74 0.65
N HIS A 1079 -2.77 23.88 0.94
CA HIS A 1079 -3.51 25.13 0.74
C HIS A 1079 -4.19 25.64 2.01
N CYS A 1080 -5.14 24.89 2.58
CA CYS A 1080 -5.99 25.40 3.68
C CYS A 1080 -5.38 25.22 5.07
N ALA A 1081 -4.19 24.61 5.14
CA ALA A 1081 -3.43 24.37 6.37
C ALA A 1081 -1.98 24.90 6.25
N ASN A 1082 -1.74 25.88 5.37
CA ASN A 1082 -0.41 26.38 5.02
C ASN A 1082 -0.39 27.91 4.96
N ASP A 1083 -0.29 28.54 6.13
CA ASP A 1083 -0.26 30.00 6.29
C ASP A 1083 0.88 30.65 5.49
N ARG A 1084 2.01 29.95 5.32
CA ARG A 1084 3.19 30.39 4.56
C ARG A 1084 2.90 30.47 3.05
N PHE A 1085 2.26 29.46 2.50
CA PHE A 1085 1.77 29.48 1.12
C PHE A 1085 0.75 30.61 0.89
N ASP A 1086 -0.20 30.77 1.82
CA ASP A 1086 -1.19 31.85 1.75
C ASP A 1086 -0.55 33.26 1.81
N GLN A 1087 0.53 33.43 2.60
CA GLN A 1087 1.34 34.66 2.61
C GLN A 1087 2.03 34.92 1.26
N PHE A 1088 2.67 33.90 0.66
CA PHE A 1088 3.30 34.00 -0.66
C PHE A 1088 2.31 34.45 -1.75
N ILE A 1089 1.12 33.85 -1.80
CA ILE A 1089 0.04 34.30 -2.72
C ILE A 1089 -0.39 35.75 -2.42
N ALA A 1090 -0.50 36.12 -1.15
CA ALA A 1090 -0.84 37.48 -0.75
C ALA A 1090 0.24 38.51 -1.10
N GLU A 1091 1.52 38.13 -1.15
CA GLU A 1091 2.63 38.99 -1.59
C GLU A 1091 2.62 39.19 -3.10
N MET A 1092 2.47 38.12 -3.88
CA MET A 1092 2.37 38.20 -5.35
C MET A 1092 1.25 39.15 -5.82
N VAL A 1093 0.10 39.14 -5.14
CA VAL A 1093 -0.99 40.10 -5.41
C VAL A 1093 -0.62 41.54 -4.97
N ARG A 1094 0.00 41.71 -3.79
CA ARG A 1094 0.38 43.03 -3.25
C ARG A 1094 1.45 43.74 -4.08
N GLU A 1095 2.38 43.00 -4.68
CA GLU A 1095 3.43 43.54 -5.54
C GLU A 1095 2.92 44.03 -6.90
N GLY A 1096 1.65 43.78 -7.25
CA GLY A 1096 1.06 44.21 -8.53
C GLY A 1096 1.62 43.46 -9.74
N LYS A 1097 2.22 42.28 -9.53
CA LYS A 1097 2.82 41.43 -10.58
C LYS A 1097 1.81 40.57 -11.33
N LEU A 1098 0.51 40.68 -11.04
CA LEU A 1098 -0.56 39.82 -11.59
C LEU A 1098 -1.58 40.64 -12.38
N ASN A 1099 -2.01 40.13 -13.53
CA ASN A 1099 -2.96 40.73 -14.47
C ASN A 1099 -4.44 40.45 -14.11
N LEU A 1100 -4.76 40.34 -12.82
CA LEU A 1100 -6.09 39.94 -12.35
C LEU A 1100 -7.05 41.13 -12.19
N ASP A 1101 -8.32 40.93 -12.56
CA ASP A 1101 -9.36 41.93 -12.31
C ASP A 1101 -9.73 41.99 -10.81
N ARG A 1102 -10.06 43.20 -10.34
CA ARG A 1102 -10.41 43.47 -8.94
C ARG A 1102 -11.56 42.58 -8.42
N GLY A 1103 -12.51 42.21 -9.28
CA GLY A 1103 -13.62 41.33 -8.94
C GLY A 1103 -13.21 39.87 -8.76
N THR A 1104 -12.18 39.38 -9.46
CA THR A 1104 -11.61 38.05 -9.23
C THR A 1104 -10.91 37.97 -7.88
N ILE A 1105 -10.12 38.98 -7.50
CA ILE A 1105 -9.45 39.02 -6.18
C ILE A 1105 -10.49 39.10 -5.04
N ILE A 1106 -11.59 39.84 -5.24
CA ILE A 1106 -12.70 39.87 -4.26
C ILE A 1106 -13.34 38.47 -4.12
N ARG A 1107 -13.68 37.80 -5.24
CA ARG A 1107 -14.23 36.43 -5.20
C ARG A 1107 -13.28 35.42 -4.55
N PHE A 1108 -11.97 35.54 -4.79
CA PHE A 1108 -10.95 34.70 -4.15
C PHE A 1108 -10.97 34.85 -2.62
N ASN A 1109 -10.98 36.10 -2.13
CA ASN A 1109 -11.10 36.37 -0.70
C ASN A 1109 -12.44 35.84 -0.14
N ASP A 1110 -13.58 36.11 -0.79
CA ASP A 1110 -14.91 35.65 -0.36
C ASP A 1110 -14.97 34.12 -0.20
N GLN A 1111 -14.40 33.36 -1.15
CA GLN A 1111 -14.36 31.90 -1.12
C GLN A 1111 -13.47 31.35 0.00
N ARG A 1112 -12.33 32.01 0.29
CA ARG A 1112 -11.46 31.65 1.42
C ARG A 1112 -12.14 31.92 2.76
N ILE A 1113 -12.82 33.06 2.94
CA ILE A 1113 -13.60 33.37 4.15
C ILE A 1113 -14.71 32.34 4.35
N ALA A 1114 -15.47 32.00 3.30
CA ALA A 1114 -16.55 31.01 3.36
C ALA A 1114 -16.09 29.60 3.77
N THR A 1115 -14.79 29.32 3.62
CA THR A 1115 -14.18 28.01 3.90
C THR A 1115 -13.46 27.96 5.25
N LEU A 1116 -12.67 29.00 5.56
CA LEU A 1116 -11.73 29.04 6.69
C LEU A 1116 -12.19 29.97 7.83
N GLY A 1117 -13.26 30.73 7.61
CA GLY A 1117 -13.79 31.71 8.56
C GLY A 1117 -12.83 32.88 8.81
N ASP A 1118 -12.87 33.42 10.02
CA ASP A 1118 -12.11 34.61 10.44
C ASP A 1118 -10.59 34.39 10.54
N ARG A 1119 -10.08 33.20 10.17
CA ARG A 1119 -8.64 32.88 10.17
C ARG A 1119 -7.85 33.50 9.01
N VAL A 1120 -8.54 34.09 8.02
CA VAL A 1120 -7.95 34.54 6.76
C VAL A 1120 -7.53 36.01 6.84
N GLU A 1121 -6.24 36.30 6.61
CA GLU A 1121 -5.81 37.65 6.28
C GLU A 1121 -6.28 38.03 4.86
N LEU A 1122 -7.05 39.12 4.78
CA LEU A 1122 -7.61 39.60 3.51
C LEU A 1122 -6.52 40.22 2.64
N ILE A 1123 -6.36 39.70 1.42
CA ILE A 1123 -5.44 40.28 0.45
C ILE A 1123 -5.93 41.68 0.08
N SER A 1124 -5.15 42.69 0.46
CA SER A 1124 -5.49 44.11 0.28
C SER A 1124 -5.26 44.53 -1.16
N LEU A 1125 -6.28 45.14 -1.76
CA LEU A 1125 -6.27 45.59 -3.15
C LEU A 1125 -5.37 46.82 -3.31
N PRO A 1126 -4.57 46.93 -4.39
CA PRO A 1126 -3.80 48.14 -4.67
C PRO A 1126 -4.73 49.37 -4.80
N PRO A 1127 -4.27 50.57 -4.40
CA PRO A 1127 -5.09 51.77 -4.43
C PRO A 1127 -5.44 52.17 -5.88
N GLU A 1128 -6.63 52.72 -6.07
CA GLU A 1128 -7.06 53.24 -7.38
C GLU A 1128 -6.15 54.38 -7.85
N GLU A 1129 -5.49 54.21 -9.00
CA GLU A 1129 -4.94 55.36 -9.73
C GLU A 1129 -6.10 56.24 -10.23
N PRO A 1130 -6.10 57.55 -9.94
CA PRO A 1130 -7.19 58.44 -10.36
C PRO A 1130 -7.18 58.60 -11.88
N ALA A 1131 -8.26 58.18 -12.53
CA ALA A 1131 -8.41 58.20 -13.99
C ALA A 1131 -8.10 59.58 -14.60
N GLU A 1132 -7.22 59.62 -15.61
CA GLU A 1132 -6.94 60.85 -16.35
C GLU A 1132 -8.22 61.44 -16.99
N PRO A 1133 -8.45 62.76 -16.88
CA PRO A 1133 -9.67 63.37 -17.39
C PRO A 1133 -9.68 63.43 -18.92
N VAL A 1134 -10.57 62.64 -19.53
CA VAL A 1134 -10.83 62.63 -20.98
C VAL A 1134 -11.18 64.05 -21.50
N PRO A 1135 -10.52 64.56 -22.56
CA PRO A 1135 -10.79 65.91 -23.06
C PRO A 1135 -12.18 66.04 -23.70
N GLN A 1136 -13.06 66.86 -23.11
CA GLN A 1136 -14.38 67.13 -23.71
C GLN A 1136 -14.30 68.06 -24.93
N PRO A 1137 -15.02 67.76 -26.03
CA PRO A 1137 -15.06 68.64 -27.21
C PRO A 1137 -15.93 69.89 -26.97
N ARG A 1138 -15.43 71.05 -27.41
CA ARG A 1138 -16.06 72.37 -27.17
C ARG A 1138 -17.44 72.53 -27.85
N PRO A 1139 -18.51 72.87 -27.10
CA PRO A 1139 -19.71 73.49 -27.64
C PRO A 1139 -19.56 75.02 -27.70
N ARG A 1140 -20.16 75.67 -28.70
CA ARG A 1140 -20.24 77.15 -28.77
C ARG A 1140 -21.31 77.66 -27.80
N GLY A 1141 -20.93 78.55 -26.88
CA GLY A 1141 -21.87 79.34 -26.05
C GLY A 1141 -21.73 80.83 -26.36
N GLY A 1142 -22.84 81.48 -26.73
CA GLY A 1142 -22.91 82.94 -26.85
C GLY A 1142 -24.16 83.47 -26.15
N GLY A 1143 -24.00 84.47 -25.28
CA GLY A 1143 -25.14 85.10 -24.59
C GLY A 1143 -24.77 85.78 -23.27
N ARG A 1144 -24.79 87.11 -23.26
CA ARG A 1144 -24.75 88.01 -22.07
C ARG A 1144 -25.96 87.74 -21.16
N GLY A 1145 -26.00 88.05 -19.86
CA GLY A 1145 -25.05 88.74 -18.94
C GLY A 1145 -25.82 89.54 -17.85
N ILE A 1146 -25.13 90.15 -16.86
CA ILE A 1146 -25.67 91.03 -15.75
C ILE A 1146 -26.44 90.21 -14.66
N GLY A 1147 -26.42 90.42 -13.32
CA GLY A 1147 -25.83 91.35 -12.34
C GLY A 1147 -26.76 91.45 -11.08
N ILE A 1148 -26.47 92.01 -9.88
CA ILE A 1148 -25.32 92.69 -9.24
C ILE A 1148 -25.43 92.60 -7.67
N ALA A 1149 -24.34 92.25 -6.95
CA ALA A 1149 -23.90 92.55 -5.55
C ALA A 1149 -24.82 92.56 -4.28
N GLY A 1150 -24.17 92.28 -3.12
CA GLY A 1150 -24.56 92.63 -1.73
C GLY A 1150 -23.37 92.42 -0.76
N LEU A 1151 -23.15 93.30 0.23
CA LEU A 1151 -21.86 93.49 0.96
C LEU A 1151 -21.92 93.25 2.50
N GLU A 1152 -20.89 92.55 3.03
CA GLU A 1152 -20.10 92.81 4.28
C GLU A 1152 -20.73 92.87 5.70
N PRO A 1153 -19.93 92.80 6.82
CA PRO A 1153 -18.54 92.30 7.04
C PRO A 1153 -18.38 91.38 8.31
N ALA A 1154 -17.12 91.14 8.74
CA ALA A 1154 -16.63 90.09 9.66
C ALA A 1154 -16.53 90.41 11.18
N VAL A 1155 -16.31 89.37 12.00
CA VAL A 1155 -15.56 89.39 13.30
C VAL A 1155 -14.86 88.02 13.55
N GLU A 1156 -13.61 88.04 14.04
CA GLU A 1156 -12.77 86.91 14.55
C GLU A 1156 -12.97 86.72 16.10
N PRO A 1157 -12.23 85.90 16.91
CA PRO A 1157 -11.01 85.10 16.67
C PRO A 1157 -10.98 83.66 17.28
N ALA A 1158 -9.89 82.91 17.02
CA ALA A 1158 -9.01 82.20 17.99
C ALA A 1158 -8.44 80.86 17.45
N PRO A 1159 -7.11 80.60 17.53
CA PRO A 1159 -6.47 79.39 17.00
C PRO A 1159 -6.25 78.27 18.06
N ALA A 1160 -6.02 77.04 17.59
CA ALA A 1160 -5.61 75.87 18.39
C ALA A 1160 -4.07 75.66 18.35
N PRO A 1161 -3.46 74.99 19.36
CA PRO A 1161 -2.01 75.00 19.58
C PRO A 1161 -1.21 73.87 18.91
N GLU A 1162 0.10 74.11 18.79
CA GLU A 1162 1.17 73.22 18.27
C GLU A 1162 1.72 72.21 19.31
N PRO A 1163 2.50 71.19 18.88
CA PRO A 1163 2.96 70.08 19.73
C PRO A 1163 4.24 70.36 20.54
N ALA A 1164 4.56 69.45 21.48
CA ALA A 1164 5.75 69.50 22.35
C ALA A 1164 6.47 68.12 22.43
N PRO A 1165 7.76 68.05 22.83
CA PRO A 1165 8.69 66.97 22.42
C PRO A 1165 9.12 65.96 23.52
N GLU A 1166 9.91 64.95 23.13
CA GLU A 1166 10.65 64.00 24.00
C GLU A 1166 11.68 64.69 24.92
N PRO A 1167 12.11 64.09 26.07
CA PRO A 1167 13.35 63.27 26.06
C PRO A 1167 13.58 62.18 27.18
N ALA A 1168 14.40 61.17 26.83
CA ALA A 1168 15.49 60.48 27.56
C ALA A 1168 15.47 60.00 29.07
N VAL A 1169 15.71 58.67 29.22
CA VAL A 1169 16.72 57.92 30.05
C VAL A 1169 16.92 58.15 31.58
N ALA A 1170 16.95 57.04 32.34
CA ALA A 1170 17.75 56.80 33.57
C ALA A 1170 18.08 55.29 33.78
N GLU A 1171 19.14 54.94 34.52
CA GLU A 1171 19.78 53.59 34.59
C GLU A 1171 19.72 52.89 35.98
N ASP A 1172 19.71 51.53 35.98
CA ASP A 1172 20.32 50.53 36.92
C ASP A 1172 20.02 50.57 38.47
N PRO A 1173 20.27 49.51 39.31
CA PRO A 1173 21.05 48.28 39.03
C PRO A 1173 20.61 46.91 39.64
N ALA A 1174 21.37 45.90 39.19
CA ALA A 1174 21.82 44.69 39.91
C ALA A 1174 20.97 43.39 39.90
N ALA A 1175 21.70 42.28 39.98
CA ALA A 1175 21.24 40.90 39.79
C ALA A 1175 21.16 40.10 41.10
N GLU A 1176 20.33 39.06 41.14
CA GLU A 1176 20.62 37.80 41.84
C GLU A 1176 19.72 36.65 41.34
N ALA A 1177 20.06 35.40 41.69
CA ALA A 1177 19.63 34.19 41.00
C ALA A 1177 18.29 33.59 41.49
N ALA A 1178 17.67 32.73 40.64
CA ALA A 1178 16.68 31.74 41.04
C ALA A 1178 16.86 30.44 40.22
N GLU A 1179 16.75 29.29 40.89
CA GLU A 1179 17.08 27.95 40.37
C GLU A 1179 15.93 27.34 39.53
N PRO A 1180 16.22 26.36 38.64
CA PRO A 1180 15.18 25.55 38.01
C PRO A 1180 14.56 24.57 39.01
N VAL A 1181 13.23 24.51 39.06
CA VAL A 1181 12.49 23.57 39.92
C VAL A 1181 12.63 22.15 39.38
N VAL A 1182 13.21 21.27 40.20
CA VAL A 1182 13.29 19.83 39.93
C VAL A 1182 11.90 19.20 40.11
N GLY A 1183 11.35 18.63 39.03
CA GLY A 1183 10.20 17.74 39.10
C GLY A 1183 10.62 16.37 39.67
N GLU A 1184 9.85 15.85 40.61
CA GLU A 1184 10.25 14.69 41.43
C GLU A 1184 10.32 13.37 40.66
N VAL A 1185 11.30 12.54 41.06
CA VAL A 1185 11.47 11.17 40.59
C VAL A 1185 10.34 10.28 41.14
N ILE A 1186 9.56 9.67 40.25
CA ILE A 1186 8.65 8.59 40.64
C ILE A 1186 9.48 7.34 40.97
N GLU A 1187 9.32 6.81 42.19
CA GLU A 1187 10.07 5.63 42.64
C GLU A 1187 9.82 4.42 41.74
N VAL A 1188 10.91 3.88 41.17
CA VAL A 1188 10.91 2.59 40.47
C VAL A 1188 10.66 1.49 41.51
N VAL A 1189 9.50 0.83 41.41
CA VAL A 1189 9.20 -0.37 42.19
C VAL A 1189 10.22 -1.46 41.87
N THR A 1190 11.01 -1.83 42.87
CA THR A 1190 12.06 -2.84 42.75
C THR A 1190 11.47 -4.22 42.39
N PRO A 1191 12.02 -4.94 41.39
CA PRO A 1191 11.65 -6.32 41.15
C PRO A 1191 12.02 -7.19 42.36
N VAL A 1192 11.02 -7.88 42.93
CA VAL A 1192 11.24 -8.88 43.99
C VAL A 1192 12.06 -10.03 43.42
N THR A 1193 13.25 -10.27 44.00
CA THR A 1193 14.14 -11.37 43.61
C THR A 1193 13.57 -12.73 44.04
N PRO A 1194 13.43 -13.72 43.13
CA PRO A 1194 13.16 -15.09 43.52
C PRO A 1194 14.42 -15.74 44.09
N ALA A 1195 14.51 -15.83 45.41
CA ALA A 1195 15.59 -16.56 46.09
C ALA A 1195 15.45 -18.08 45.86
N TRP A 1196 16.04 -18.59 44.77
CA TRP A 1196 16.19 -20.03 44.48
C TRP A 1196 17.64 -20.39 44.13
N ARG A 1197 18.55 -20.12 45.07
CA ARG A 1197 19.83 -20.82 45.21
C ARG A 1197 19.93 -21.35 46.63
N ASP A 1198 19.29 -22.50 46.86
CA ASP A 1198 19.68 -23.54 47.84
C ASP A 1198 18.58 -24.62 47.88
N ILE A 1199 18.75 -25.68 47.09
CA ILE A 1199 18.27 -27.07 47.30
C ILE A 1199 18.73 -27.93 46.11
N VAL A 1200 19.07 -29.20 46.36
CA VAL A 1200 19.64 -30.20 45.43
C VAL A 1200 21.13 -30.04 45.04
N MET A 1201 22.00 -30.19 46.03
CA MET A 1201 23.16 -31.09 45.85
C MET A 1201 22.97 -32.31 46.77
N ASP A 1202 22.56 -33.43 46.18
CA ASP A 1202 22.94 -34.82 46.55
C ASP A 1202 22.08 -35.83 45.77
N LEU A 1203 22.52 -36.13 44.54
CA LEU A 1203 22.02 -37.27 43.76
C LEU A 1203 23.10 -38.35 43.79
N PRO A 1204 22.84 -39.54 44.37
CA PRO A 1204 23.87 -40.56 44.53
C PRO A 1204 24.31 -41.09 43.17
N VAL A 1205 25.63 -41.30 43.01
CA VAL A 1205 26.30 -41.73 41.77
C VAL A 1205 25.66 -42.98 41.13
N THR A 1206 25.02 -43.84 41.93
CA THR A 1206 24.23 -44.98 41.47
C THR A 1206 23.07 -44.60 40.54
N ALA A 1207 22.39 -43.46 40.72
CA ALA A 1207 21.32 -43.01 39.83
C ALA A 1207 21.84 -42.64 38.43
N ILE A 1208 22.99 -41.97 38.36
CA ILE A 1208 23.64 -41.62 37.09
C ILE A 1208 24.10 -42.89 36.35
N LEU A 1209 24.70 -43.85 37.08
CA LEU A 1209 25.12 -45.13 36.50
C LEU A 1209 23.95 -45.97 35.98
N ILE A 1210 22.80 -45.98 36.66
CA ILE A 1210 21.58 -46.66 36.17
C ILE A 1210 21.06 -45.99 34.89
N THR A 1211 21.05 -44.66 34.83
CA THR A 1211 20.62 -43.91 33.63
C THR A 1211 21.53 -44.19 32.42
N ILE A 1212 22.85 -44.22 32.63
CA ILE A 1212 23.82 -44.58 31.59
C ILE A 1212 23.63 -46.04 31.13
N LEU A 1213 23.38 -46.97 32.06
CA LEU A 1213 23.10 -48.38 31.73
C LEU A 1213 21.82 -48.54 30.89
N LEU A 1214 20.76 -47.81 31.24
CA LEU A 1214 19.50 -47.79 30.49
C LEU A 1214 19.68 -47.21 29.08
N MET A 1215 20.40 -46.10 28.94
CA MET A 1215 20.74 -45.54 27.63
C MET A 1215 21.57 -46.51 26.77
N GLY A 1216 22.53 -47.22 27.38
CA GLY A 1216 23.29 -48.29 26.71
C GLY A 1216 22.41 -49.44 26.21
N LEU A 1217 21.45 -49.89 27.02
CA LEU A 1217 20.49 -50.95 26.64
C LEU A 1217 19.55 -50.50 25.51
N VAL A 1218 19.08 -49.26 25.53
CA VAL A 1218 18.30 -48.67 24.43
C VAL A 1218 19.13 -48.58 23.14
N GLY A 1219 20.39 -48.18 23.23
CA GLY A 1219 21.32 -48.15 22.09
C GLY A 1219 21.57 -49.53 21.48
N ILE A 1220 21.77 -50.56 22.31
CA ILE A 1220 21.92 -51.95 21.86
C ILE A 1220 20.61 -52.45 21.21
N GLY A 1221 19.45 -52.14 21.79
CA GLY A 1221 18.14 -52.47 21.20
C GLY A 1221 17.93 -51.81 19.84
N TYR A 1222 18.27 -50.53 19.71
CA TYR A 1222 18.20 -49.80 18.45
C TYR A 1222 19.12 -50.41 17.38
N MET A 1223 20.38 -50.70 17.73
CA MET A 1223 21.34 -51.34 16.82
C MET A 1223 20.91 -52.76 16.41
N ALA A 1224 20.28 -53.52 17.30
CA ALA A 1224 19.71 -54.83 16.98
C ALA A 1224 18.51 -54.73 16.01
N ILE A 1225 17.67 -53.70 16.14
CA ILE A 1225 16.56 -53.43 15.20
C ILE A 1225 17.08 -53.00 13.83
N VAL A 1226 18.08 -52.10 13.78
CA VAL A 1226 18.71 -51.65 12.53
C VAL A 1226 19.39 -52.81 11.80
N LYS A 1227 20.07 -53.71 12.52
CA LYS A 1227 20.73 -54.90 11.95
C LYS A 1227 19.76 -56.04 11.57
N LYS A 1228 18.45 -55.89 11.86
CA LYS A 1228 17.39 -56.82 11.44
C LYS A 1228 16.49 -56.23 10.33
N ARG A 1229 16.78 -54.99 9.89
CA ARG A 1229 16.16 -54.29 8.76
C ARG A 1229 17.13 -54.03 7.59
N ARG A 1230 18.37 -54.50 7.72
CA ARG A 1230 19.30 -54.83 6.63
C ARG A 1230 19.38 -56.35 6.54
#